data_AF-A0A352L210-F1
#
_entry.id   AF-A0A352L210-F1
#
_cell.length_a   1.000
_cell.length_b   1.000
_cell.length_c   1.000
_cell.angle_alpha   90.00
_cell.angle_beta   90.00
_cell.angle_gamma   90.00
#
_symmetry.space_group_name_H-M   'P 1'
#
loop_
_entity.id
_entity.type
_entity.pdbx_description
1 polymer ?
#
loop_
_entity_poly.entity_id
_entity_poly.type
_entity_poly.pdbx_seq_one_letter_code
_entity_poly.pdbx_strand_id
1 'polypeptide(L)'
;MPSALTVYIVHHPQSDDTREVCRRLQQWFRLSDSSGAQSDAGLPVWYRRQVAPLPKVRTTRNSPKTTSLEPRFQFDPVIDWDAALLNVVILLVDQHFVASTAWRQATEHLLAKLNDPDRPPLILPVALHDSFYRLSPLYNSCNPIRLLDQPDPAAATVTLRRLVSEAVSRRLRQTSADQNLPRLNVFLSHAKADGREIAERIRDSISHFSQMDAWYDANELALGGNWQQKIITAAANDTAAMITVVTDKYSSRPWCRLEVEAARTPQPLDQSNLQIWKLQPAVAVHESGKDWTRTMQALAGLPRIGWQPKHTDACVAEIIDRLMLETLLSSAHRQVAKELQAQEPQNPLNQQSDTVYITWTPCQYTLAALRNALAENPRAPRPEHVARIVYPGYDLRAAEINELKTTLRTFSEKTKLISFEEAFLPPETPARPAARPKVALSGIGDNSELQPHGLGCEHLEELLARLTVALLKNNSQVILGGSLARLDRTATTDLIELAQTWIPEETLKLVSLGYPETWPFQNFLQWPDCEQLTPEHHAQLAGICQIRSVPPRELTAETDVSKLDAATRLRLGADSTRLLRKQTTELAHMRVIFGGLLKSTRGWMPGALEEAGLSIAAKQPLIILGGFGGAAADIATFLLSANARLPESLQFAPDWILRKCPDLSDSRLQTIAAFHQKTLRHLKNYRKMLHSDTAADGIINQIPRGILLECLKVTNMRRTVRLVTDALKCLPAETTTA
;
A
#
# COMPACT_ATOMS: atom_id res chain seq x y z
N MET A 1 -15.21 0.60 -6.76
CA MET A 1 -15.62 1.84 -6.09
C MET A 1 -14.41 2.75 -5.97
N PRO A 2 -14.60 4.07 -6.07
CA PRO A 2 -13.54 5.03 -5.79
C PRO A 2 -13.02 4.85 -4.35
N SER A 3 -11.74 5.10 -4.11
CA SER A 3 -11.21 5.34 -2.76
C SER A 3 -11.61 6.75 -2.29
N ALA A 4 -11.50 7.03 -0.98
CA ALA A 4 -11.68 8.40 -0.52
C ALA A 4 -10.65 9.37 -1.13
N LEU A 5 -9.42 8.91 -1.32
CA LEU A 5 -8.29 9.69 -1.81
C LEU A 5 -7.39 8.84 -2.69
N THR A 6 -6.87 9.43 -3.77
CA THR A 6 -5.76 8.86 -4.56
C THR A 6 -4.75 9.96 -4.89
N VAL A 7 -3.47 9.64 -4.77
CA VAL A 7 -2.34 10.53 -5.06
C VAL A 7 -1.66 10.10 -6.35
N TYR A 8 -1.50 11.03 -7.29
CA TYR A 8 -0.74 10.86 -8.52
C TYR A 8 0.52 11.71 -8.45
N ILE A 9 1.68 11.09 -8.57
CA ILE A 9 2.96 11.79 -8.62
C ILE A 9 3.45 11.82 -10.07
N VAL A 10 3.59 13.03 -10.62
CA VAL A 10 3.96 13.29 -12.01
C VAL A 10 5.37 13.85 -12.05
N HIS A 11 6.29 13.19 -12.75
CA HIS A 11 7.68 13.66 -12.87
C HIS A 11 8.34 13.17 -14.15
N HIS A 12 9.29 13.95 -14.67
CA HIS A 12 10.00 13.60 -15.90
C HIS A 12 10.95 12.41 -15.68
N PRO A 13 11.01 11.43 -16.60
CA PRO A 13 11.73 10.17 -16.33
C PRO A 13 13.27 10.28 -16.38
N GLN A 14 13.79 11.31 -17.04
CA GLN A 14 15.23 11.60 -17.14
C GLN A 14 15.81 12.25 -15.87
N SER A 15 14.98 12.49 -14.86
CA SER A 15 15.37 13.23 -13.66
C SER A 15 15.59 12.26 -12.50
N ASP A 16 16.86 11.95 -12.20
CA ASP A 16 17.20 10.99 -11.16
C ASP A 16 16.85 11.51 -9.75
N ASP A 17 17.06 12.80 -9.48
CA ASP A 17 16.69 13.41 -8.18
C ASP A 17 15.19 13.33 -7.91
N THR A 18 14.35 13.61 -8.93
CA THR A 18 12.90 13.47 -8.77
C THR A 18 12.48 12.02 -8.56
N ARG A 19 13.21 11.05 -9.11
CA ARG A 19 12.91 9.63 -8.93
C ARG A 19 13.06 9.23 -7.46
N GLU A 20 14.11 9.68 -6.80
CA GLU A 20 14.33 9.40 -5.38
C GLU A 20 13.29 10.09 -4.49
N VAL A 21 12.96 11.36 -4.78
CA VAL A 21 11.88 12.09 -4.08
C VAL A 21 10.55 11.36 -4.22
N CYS A 22 10.19 10.89 -5.42
CA CYS A 22 8.96 10.13 -5.66
C CYS A 22 8.90 8.85 -4.83
N ARG A 23 10.00 8.09 -4.81
CA ARG A 23 10.10 6.84 -4.07
C ARG A 23 9.85 7.06 -2.58
N ARG A 24 10.52 8.05 -1.98
CA ARG A 24 10.36 8.36 -0.54
C ARG A 24 8.99 8.93 -0.21
N LEU A 25 8.39 9.74 -1.10
CA LEU A 25 7.01 10.20 -0.93
C LEU A 25 6.02 9.04 -0.96
N GLN A 26 6.20 8.08 -1.87
CA GLN A 26 5.38 6.87 -1.90
C GLN A 26 5.52 6.12 -0.57
N GLN A 27 6.74 5.88 -0.09
CA GLN A 27 6.97 5.15 1.16
C GLN A 27 6.31 5.84 2.35
N TRP A 28 6.35 7.18 2.38
CA TRP A 28 5.68 7.99 3.40
C TRP A 28 4.15 7.81 3.38
N PHE A 29 3.51 8.01 2.24
CA PHE A 29 2.04 7.92 2.13
C PHE A 29 1.51 6.49 2.20
N ARG A 30 2.36 5.49 1.88
CA ARG A 30 2.06 4.06 2.01
C ARG A 30 2.48 3.46 3.35
N LEU A 31 3.10 4.26 4.23
CA LEU A 31 3.50 3.85 5.58
C LEU A 31 4.50 2.67 5.58
N SER A 32 5.30 2.57 4.51
CA SER A 32 6.23 1.46 4.28
C SER A 32 7.44 1.47 5.23
N ASP A 33 7.89 2.66 5.65
CA ASP A 33 9.07 2.83 6.52
C ASP A 33 8.74 2.82 8.03
N SER A 34 7.45 2.82 8.41
CA SER A 34 7.05 2.90 9.80
C SER A 34 6.95 1.52 10.46
N SER A 35 8.06 1.08 11.08
CA SER A 35 8.10 -0.11 11.95
C SER A 35 7.03 0.01 13.04
N GLY A 36 5.98 -0.83 12.97
CA GLY A 36 4.87 -0.82 13.93
C GLY A 36 3.56 -0.20 13.42
N ALA A 37 3.57 0.53 12.30
CA ALA A 37 2.38 1.00 11.58
C ALA A 37 2.07 0.13 10.34
N GLN A 38 2.65 -1.08 10.28
CA GLN A 38 2.51 -2.00 9.15
C GLN A 38 1.10 -2.61 9.01
N SER A 39 0.14 -2.19 9.83
CA SER A 39 -1.30 -2.46 9.65
C SER A 39 -1.99 -1.58 8.61
N ASP A 40 -1.32 -0.55 8.09
CA ASP A 40 -2.05 0.70 7.93
C ASP A 40 -2.60 1.01 6.54
N ALA A 41 -3.86 1.40 6.59
CA ALA A 41 -4.64 2.41 5.88
C ALA A 41 -3.95 3.53 5.05
N GLY A 42 -2.72 3.34 4.58
CA GLY A 42 -2.00 4.28 3.72
C GLY A 42 -2.74 4.60 2.42
N LEU A 43 -2.38 5.73 1.83
CA LEU A 43 -3.09 6.31 0.70
C LEU A 43 -2.63 5.67 -0.61
N PRO A 44 -3.51 5.36 -1.57
CA PRO A 44 -3.11 4.95 -2.92
C PRO A 44 -2.22 6.01 -3.58
N VAL A 45 -1.04 5.60 -4.05
CA VAL A 45 -0.09 6.44 -4.78
C VAL A 45 0.17 5.80 -6.14
N TRP A 46 0.22 6.59 -7.21
CA TRP A 46 0.53 6.12 -8.57
C TRP A 46 1.44 7.11 -9.29
N TYR A 47 2.26 6.64 -10.23
CA TYR A 47 3.14 7.51 -11.00
C TYR A 47 2.61 7.88 -12.37
N ARG A 48 3.03 9.05 -12.87
CA ARG A 48 2.90 9.47 -14.26
C ARG A 48 4.26 9.96 -14.74
N ARG A 49 4.94 9.11 -15.52
CA ARG A 49 6.34 9.29 -15.94
C ARG A 49 6.50 9.41 -17.46
N GLN A 50 5.39 9.47 -18.17
CA GLN A 50 5.37 9.61 -19.62
C GLN A 50 4.14 10.38 -20.07
N VAL A 51 4.16 10.77 -21.34
CA VAL A 51 3.08 11.47 -22.01
C VAL A 51 2.78 10.77 -23.32
N ALA A 52 1.51 10.67 -23.67
CA ALA A 52 1.05 10.07 -24.92
C ALA A 52 0.25 11.08 -25.73
N PRO A 53 0.25 10.99 -27.08
CA PRO A 53 -0.64 11.78 -27.91
C PRO A 53 -2.11 11.52 -27.53
N LEU A 54 -2.92 12.59 -27.53
CA LEU A 54 -4.35 12.48 -27.33
C LEU A 54 -4.99 11.68 -28.47
N PRO A 55 -6.02 10.85 -28.19
CA PRO A 55 -6.78 10.17 -29.25
C PRO A 55 -7.34 11.19 -30.24
N LYS A 56 -7.24 10.93 -31.55
CA LYS A 56 -7.82 11.80 -32.57
C LYS A 56 -9.34 11.83 -32.40
N VAL A 57 -9.87 12.96 -31.91
CA VAL A 57 -11.32 13.20 -31.91
C VAL A 57 -11.76 13.34 -33.37
N ARG A 58 -12.69 12.47 -33.79
CA ARG A 58 -13.33 12.56 -35.11
C ARG A 58 -14.25 13.80 -35.08
N THR A 59 -13.72 14.96 -35.47
CA THR A 59 -14.54 16.17 -35.57
C THR A 59 -15.56 15.99 -36.69
N THR A 60 -16.83 16.23 -36.38
CA THR A 60 -17.87 16.41 -37.40
C THR A 60 -17.55 17.69 -38.19
N ARG A 61 -17.84 17.69 -39.49
CA ARG A 61 -17.35 18.66 -40.48
C ARG A 61 -17.79 20.13 -40.26
N ASN A 62 -18.51 20.43 -39.18
CA ASN A 62 -19.22 21.70 -38.94
C ASN A 62 -18.85 22.42 -37.63
N SER A 63 -17.75 22.08 -36.95
CA SER A 63 -17.27 22.88 -35.81
C SER A 63 -16.62 24.19 -36.29
N PRO A 64 -16.90 25.36 -35.68
CA PRO A 64 -16.22 26.60 -36.03
C PRO A 64 -14.71 26.47 -35.77
N LYS A 65 -13.88 27.04 -36.66
CA LYS A 65 -12.43 27.14 -36.45
C LYS A 65 -12.13 28.16 -35.36
N THR A 66 -12.19 27.77 -34.09
CA THR A 66 -11.57 28.52 -33.00
C THR A 66 -10.05 28.39 -33.11
N THR A 67 -9.36 29.53 -33.09
CA THR A 67 -7.90 29.69 -33.24
C THR A 67 -7.10 29.33 -31.98
N SER A 68 -7.72 28.70 -30.97
CA SER A 68 -7.01 28.19 -29.78
C SER A 68 -6.26 26.92 -30.14
N LEU A 69 -4.93 26.92 -29.99
CA LEU A 69 -4.10 25.72 -30.09
C LEU A 69 -4.50 24.76 -28.95
N GLU A 70 -5.31 23.75 -29.24
CA GLU A 70 -5.66 22.72 -28.25
C GLU A 70 -4.45 21.83 -27.91
N PRO A 71 -4.33 21.37 -26.65
CA PRO A 71 -3.27 20.47 -26.24
C PRO A 71 -3.35 19.15 -27.02
N ARG A 72 -2.19 18.57 -27.36
CA ARG A 72 -2.10 17.34 -28.17
C ARG A 72 -1.60 16.12 -27.41
N PHE A 73 -1.18 16.30 -26.16
CA PHE A 73 -0.65 15.24 -25.31
C PHE A 73 -1.42 15.20 -23.99
N GLN A 74 -1.39 14.04 -23.35
CA GLN A 74 -1.87 13.82 -21.99
C GLN A 74 -0.84 12.98 -21.22
N PHE A 75 -0.92 13.00 -19.90
CA PHE A 75 -0.13 12.07 -19.08
C PHE A 75 -0.54 10.63 -19.36
N ASP A 76 0.45 9.75 -19.34
CA ASP A 76 0.26 8.33 -19.56
C ASP A 76 0.96 7.52 -18.43
N PRO A 77 0.30 6.53 -17.81
CA PRO A 77 -1.13 6.18 -17.96
C PRO A 77 -2.08 7.35 -17.73
N VAL A 78 -3.29 7.30 -18.29
CA VAL A 78 -4.28 8.37 -18.06
C VAL A 78 -4.63 8.44 -16.56
N ILE A 79 -4.84 9.65 -16.04
CA ILE A 79 -5.32 9.82 -14.65
C ILE A 79 -6.78 9.34 -14.59
N ASP A 80 -7.05 8.40 -13.69
CA ASP A 80 -8.39 7.87 -13.46
C ASP A 80 -9.12 8.77 -12.45
N TRP A 81 -9.90 9.72 -12.96
CA TRP A 81 -10.62 10.68 -12.13
C TRP A 81 -11.73 10.04 -11.29
N ASP A 82 -12.22 8.87 -11.70
CA ASP A 82 -13.22 8.10 -10.98
C ASP A 82 -12.60 7.15 -9.94
N ALA A 83 -11.26 7.13 -9.84
CA ALA A 83 -10.55 6.30 -8.87
C ALA A 83 -10.75 6.76 -7.42
N ALA A 84 -11.05 8.04 -7.19
CA ALA A 84 -11.26 8.57 -5.84
C ALA A 84 -12.26 9.74 -5.76
N LEU A 85 -12.78 9.98 -4.54
CA LEU A 85 -13.54 11.21 -4.26
C LEU A 85 -12.67 12.46 -4.35
N LEU A 86 -11.43 12.38 -3.84
CA LEU A 86 -10.42 13.41 -4.03
C LEU A 86 -9.21 12.83 -4.76
N ASN A 87 -8.91 13.39 -5.93
CA ASN A 87 -7.68 13.10 -6.67
C ASN A 87 -6.67 14.21 -6.39
N VAL A 88 -5.48 13.83 -5.90
CA VAL A 88 -4.36 14.75 -5.65
C VAL A 88 -3.32 14.51 -6.72
N VAL A 89 -2.88 15.56 -7.42
CA VAL A 89 -1.88 15.47 -8.48
C VAL A 89 -0.69 16.34 -8.11
N ILE A 90 0.44 15.70 -7.79
CA ILE A 90 1.70 16.35 -7.43
C ILE A 90 2.54 16.45 -8.70
N LEU A 91 2.81 17.66 -9.18
CA LEU A 91 3.63 17.89 -10.38
C LEU A 91 5.05 18.27 -9.96
N LEU A 92 6.00 17.34 -10.07
CA LEU A 92 7.42 17.63 -9.85
C LEU A 92 8.02 18.27 -11.09
N VAL A 93 8.17 19.59 -11.07
CA VAL A 93 8.58 20.40 -12.22
C VAL A 93 10.05 20.76 -12.12
N ASP A 94 10.88 20.04 -12.88
CA ASP A 94 12.30 20.31 -13.07
C ASP A 94 12.60 20.91 -14.46
N GLN A 95 13.88 21.06 -14.79
CA GLN A 95 14.33 21.57 -16.08
C GLN A 95 13.89 20.71 -17.28
N HIS A 96 13.86 19.38 -17.15
CA HIS A 96 13.45 18.48 -18.23
C HIS A 96 11.95 18.57 -18.49
N PHE A 97 11.15 18.67 -17.43
CA PHE A 97 9.71 18.90 -17.50
C PHE A 97 9.41 20.20 -18.26
N VAL A 98 10.05 21.31 -17.90
CA VAL A 98 9.80 22.63 -18.52
C VAL A 98 10.27 22.67 -19.97
N ALA A 99 11.41 22.07 -20.29
CA ALA A 99 11.96 22.06 -21.64
C ALA A 99 11.09 21.29 -22.66
N SER A 100 10.33 20.28 -22.19
CA SER A 100 9.57 19.40 -23.07
C SER A 100 8.21 19.98 -23.47
N THR A 101 8.00 20.21 -24.78
CA THR A 101 6.71 20.69 -25.32
C THR A 101 5.58 19.70 -25.07
N ALA A 102 5.83 18.39 -25.15
CA ALA A 102 4.81 17.38 -24.91
C ALA A 102 4.31 17.39 -23.44
N TRP A 103 5.23 17.60 -22.49
CA TRP A 103 4.89 17.73 -21.07
C TRP A 103 4.12 19.01 -20.77
N ARG A 104 4.53 20.15 -21.37
CA ARG A 104 3.76 21.40 -21.28
C ARG A 104 2.33 21.24 -21.78
N GLN A 105 2.14 20.60 -22.94
CA GLN A 105 0.80 20.33 -23.49
C GLN A 105 -0.01 19.34 -22.63
N ALA A 106 0.64 18.32 -22.04
CA ALA A 106 -0.01 17.41 -21.09
C ALA A 106 -0.46 18.14 -19.80
N THR A 107 0.32 19.09 -19.31
CA THR A 107 -0.06 19.96 -18.18
C THR A 107 -1.23 20.87 -18.55
N GLU A 108 -1.24 21.49 -19.73
CA GLU A 108 -2.39 22.28 -20.20
C GLU A 108 -3.67 21.42 -20.28
N HIS A 109 -3.56 20.20 -20.79
CA HIS A 109 -4.68 19.24 -20.81
C HIS A 109 -5.17 18.88 -19.40
N LEU A 110 -4.25 18.66 -18.45
CA LEU A 110 -4.58 18.41 -17.05
C LEU A 110 -5.34 19.59 -16.43
N LEU A 111 -4.90 20.83 -16.68
CA LEU A 111 -5.52 22.02 -16.08
C LEU A 111 -6.94 22.27 -16.57
N ALA A 112 -7.30 21.78 -17.76
CA ALA A 112 -8.69 21.82 -18.23
C ALA A 112 -9.65 21.06 -17.29
N LYS A 113 -9.15 20.12 -16.47
CA LYS A 113 -9.92 19.38 -15.45
C LYS A 113 -10.13 20.12 -14.14
N LEU A 114 -9.42 21.23 -13.88
CA LEU A 114 -9.62 22.02 -12.65
C LEU A 114 -11.02 22.64 -12.58
N ASN A 115 -11.65 22.89 -13.72
CA ASN A 115 -12.94 23.54 -13.83
C ASN A 115 -14.12 22.56 -13.75
N ASP A 116 -13.86 21.29 -13.43
CA ASP A 116 -14.92 20.30 -13.24
C ASP A 116 -15.72 20.63 -11.96
N PRO A 117 -17.02 20.98 -12.07
CA PRO A 117 -17.80 21.46 -10.94
C PRO A 117 -18.17 20.35 -9.94
N ASP A 118 -18.15 19.08 -10.35
CA ASP A 118 -18.65 17.99 -9.51
C ASP A 118 -17.58 17.50 -8.53
N ARG A 119 -16.31 17.36 -8.98
CA ARG A 119 -15.19 16.87 -8.16
C ARG A 119 -13.83 17.46 -8.59
N PRO A 120 -13.56 18.74 -8.30
CA PRO A 120 -12.31 19.35 -8.72
C PRO A 120 -11.10 18.73 -8.00
N PRO A 121 -10.07 18.28 -8.74
CA PRO A 121 -8.88 17.67 -8.16
C PRO A 121 -8.00 18.71 -7.44
N LEU A 122 -7.17 18.24 -6.51
CA LEU A 122 -6.14 19.07 -5.88
C LEU A 122 -4.84 18.95 -6.66
N ILE A 123 -4.49 19.98 -7.44
CA ILE A 123 -3.22 20.03 -8.17
C ILE A 123 -2.18 20.79 -7.33
N LEU A 124 -1.05 20.14 -7.05
CA LEU A 124 0.06 20.67 -6.27
C LEU A 124 1.32 20.74 -7.14
N PRO A 125 1.59 21.89 -7.79
CA PRO A 125 2.84 22.08 -8.50
C PRO A 125 4.01 22.24 -7.53
N VAL A 126 5.11 21.57 -7.83
CA VAL A 126 6.36 21.62 -7.07
C VAL A 126 7.44 22.17 -7.99
N ALA A 127 7.90 23.38 -7.69
CA ALA A 127 8.95 24.05 -8.44
C ALA A 127 10.33 23.56 -7.94
N LEU A 128 11.00 22.76 -8.78
CA LEU A 128 12.37 22.26 -8.56
C LEU A 128 13.40 23.03 -9.39
N HIS A 129 12.95 23.91 -10.29
CA HIS A 129 13.83 24.72 -11.15
C HIS A 129 13.24 26.12 -11.38
N ASP A 130 14.08 27.13 -11.49
CA ASP A 130 13.69 28.55 -11.58
C ASP A 130 12.77 28.84 -12.77
N SER A 131 12.93 28.09 -13.86
CA SER A 131 12.08 28.19 -15.06
C SER A 131 10.61 27.79 -14.86
N PHE A 132 10.15 27.45 -13.64
CA PHE A 132 8.74 27.15 -13.35
C PHE A 132 7.78 28.25 -13.85
N TYR A 133 8.18 29.53 -13.79
CA TYR A 133 7.36 30.66 -14.27
C TYR A 133 7.00 30.58 -15.77
N ARG A 134 7.70 29.74 -16.54
CA ARG A 134 7.45 29.54 -17.98
C ARG A 134 6.28 28.58 -18.26
N LEU A 135 5.73 27.93 -17.24
CA LEU A 135 4.59 27.03 -17.38
C LEU A 135 3.25 27.78 -17.26
N SER A 136 2.97 28.76 -18.10
CA SER A 136 1.61 29.29 -18.21
C SER A 136 0.72 28.25 -18.92
N PRO A 137 -0.54 28.00 -18.48
CA PRO A 137 -1.28 28.71 -17.43
C PRO A 137 -1.04 28.21 -15.99
N LEU A 138 -0.33 27.10 -15.77
CA LEU A 138 -0.07 26.54 -14.42
C LEU A 138 0.45 27.59 -13.43
N TYR A 139 1.44 28.38 -13.84
CA TYR A 139 2.03 29.44 -13.01
C TYR A 139 1.05 30.52 -12.59
N ASN A 140 0.07 30.85 -13.46
CA ASN A 140 -0.91 31.90 -13.20
C ASN A 140 -2.08 31.40 -12.35
N SER A 141 -2.34 30.09 -12.36
CA SER A 141 -3.51 29.48 -11.72
C SER A 141 -3.20 28.84 -10.37
N CYS A 142 -1.95 28.52 -10.07
CA CYS A 142 -1.57 27.75 -8.88
C CYS A 142 -0.34 28.33 -8.17
N ASN A 143 -0.41 28.47 -6.84
CA ASN A 143 0.78 28.77 -6.03
C ASN A 143 1.59 27.49 -5.80
N PRO A 144 2.85 27.39 -6.25
CA PRO A 144 3.63 26.16 -6.13
C PRO A 144 4.27 25.98 -4.75
N ILE A 145 4.54 24.74 -4.41
CA ILE A 145 5.54 24.37 -3.40
C ILE A 145 6.92 24.66 -4.01
N ARG A 146 7.73 25.49 -3.35
CA ARG A 146 9.06 25.88 -3.86
C ARG A 146 10.14 25.11 -3.13
N LEU A 147 10.96 24.37 -3.86
CA LEU A 147 12.09 23.60 -3.32
C LEU A 147 13.41 23.95 -4.04
N LEU A 148 13.49 25.13 -4.65
CA LEU A 148 14.64 25.62 -5.42
C LEU A 148 15.93 25.61 -4.58
N ASP A 149 15.82 25.93 -3.28
CA ASP A 149 16.95 26.04 -2.36
C ASP A 149 17.30 24.71 -1.65
N GLN A 150 16.67 23.58 -2.05
CA GLN A 150 16.90 22.27 -1.45
C GLN A 150 17.48 21.28 -2.48
N PRO A 151 18.79 21.34 -2.76
CA PRO A 151 19.43 20.46 -3.73
C PRO A 151 19.53 19.00 -3.24
N ASP A 152 19.44 18.76 -1.93
CA ASP A 152 19.41 17.40 -1.38
C ASP A 152 18.02 16.77 -1.53
N PRO A 153 17.88 15.65 -2.29
CA PRO A 153 16.61 14.95 -2.45
C PRO A 153 15.98 14.50 -1.14
N ALA A 154 16.78 14.17 -0.12
CA ALA A 154 16.25 13.75 1.17
C ALA A 154 15.58 14.91 1.91
N ALA A 155 16.25 16.06 2.03
CA ALA A 155 15.67 17.29 2.59
C ALA A 155 14.43 17.76 1.80
N ALA A 156 14.52 17.77 0.47
CA ALA A 156 13.41 18.13 -0.41
C ALA A 156 12.17 17.25 -0.16
N THR A 157 12.38 15.95 0.01
CA THR A 157 11.31 15.00 0.36
C THR A 157 10.65 15.34 1.69
N VAL A 158 11.44 15.66 2.73
CA VAL A 158 10.91 15.99 4.07
C VAL A 158 10.04 17.23 4.02
N THR A 159 10.47 18.27 3.30
CA THR A 159 9.65 19.48 3.11
C THR A 159 8.40 19.17 2.30
N LEU A 160 8.54 18.40 1.22
CA LEU A 160 7.45 18.09 0.32
C LEU A 160 6.36 17.22 0.97
N ARG A 161 6.74 16.17 1.69
CA ARG A 161 5.78 15.29 2.39
C ARG A 161 4.95 16.08 3.39
N ARG A 162 5.54 17.05 4.10
CA ARG A 162 4.85 17.93 5.05
C ARG A 162 3.81 18.80 4.35
N LEU A 163 4.24 19.56 3.36
CA LEU A 163 3.39 20.53 2.67
C LEU A 163 2.26 19.86 1.88
N VAL A 164 2.52 18.69 1.28
CA VAL A 164 1.48 17.89 0.63
C VAL A 164 0.48 17.38 1.66
N SER A 165 0.94 16.83 2.79
CA SER A 165 0.05 16.32 3.85
C SER A 165 -0.83 17.43 4.43
N GLU A 166 -0.27 18.61 4.62
CA GLU A 166 -0.98 19.83 5.02
C GLU A 166 -2.04 20.24 3.98
N ALA A 167 -1.66 20.40 2.71
CA ALA A 167 -2.57 20.84 1.66
C ALA A 167 -3.76 19.91 1.50
N VAL A 168 -3.52 18.60 1.51
CA VAL A 168 -4.57 17.57 1.42
C VAL A 168 -5.45 17.58 2.66
N SER A 169 -4.87 17.70 3.86
CA SER A 169 -5.61 17.77 5.12
C SER A 169 -6.56 18.98 5.16
N ARG A 170 -6.09 20.15 4.73
CA ARG A 170 -6.91 21.37 4.65
C ARG A 170 -8.05 21.21 3.65
N ARG A 171 -7.78 20.58 2.50
CA ARG A 171 -8.81 20.28 1.48
C ARG A 171 -9.87 19.31 1.98
N LEU A 172 -9.48 18.23 2.67
CA LEU A 172 -10.42 17.23 3.20
C LEU A 172 -11.27 17.75 4.37
N ARG A 173 -10.80 18.79 5.08
CA ARG A 173 -11.57 19.46 6.14
C ARG A 173 -12.42 20.63 5.67
N GLN A 174 -12.26 21.06 4.42
CA GLN A 174 -13.04 22.17 3.89
C GLN A 174 -14.53 21.82 3.88
N THR A 175 -15.35 22.71 4.42
CA THR A 175 -16.82 22.64 4.34
C THR A 175 -17.33 23.56 3.24
N SER A 176 -18.55 23.32 2.75
CA SER A 176 -19.16 24.17 1.72
C SER A 176 -19.37 25.64 2.16
N ALA A 177 -19.33 25.89 3.48
CA ALA A 177 -19.42 27.24 4.05
C ALA A 177 -18.08 28.00 4.04
N ASP A 178 -16.96 27.31 3.86
CA ASP A 178 -15.63 27.91 3.95
C ASP A 178 -15.24 28.62 2.65
N GLN A 179 -15.10 29.95 2.73
CA GLN A 179 -14.57 30.76 1.61
C GLN A 179 -13.09 30.49 1.33
N ASN A 180 -12.32 30.06 2.34
CA ASN A 180 -10.89 29.76 2.26
C ASN A 180 -10.59 28.40 2.91
N LEU A 181 -9.51 27.74 2.49
CA LEU A 181 -9.07 26.50 3.12
C LEU A 181 -8.70 26.75 4.60
N PRO A 182 -9.33 26.03 5.57
CA PRO A 182 -9.10 26.27 6.99
C PRO A 182 -7.65 26.02 7.35
N ARG A 183 -7.08 26.83 8.23
CA ARG A 183 -5.75 26.58 8.80
C ARG A 183 -5.76 25.38 9.73
N LEU A 184 -4.57 24.90 10.04
CA LEU A 184 -4.33 23.76 10.91
C LEU A 184 -3.94 24.26 12.29
N ASN A 185 -4.93 24.38 13.19
CA ASN A 185 -4.67 24.78 14.57
C ASN A 185 -4.26 23.55 15.39
N VAL A 186 -3.18 23.65 16.18
CA VAL A 186 -2.65 22.52 16.98
C VAL A 186 -2.69 22.83 18.47
N PHE A 187 -3.38 21.99 19.24
CA PHE A 187 -3.37 22.08 20.70
C PHE A 187 -2.06 21.54 21.28
N LEU A 188 -1.38 22.31 22.13
CA LEU A 188 -0.16 21.89 22.82
C LEU A 188 -0.42 21.58 24.30
N SER A 189 -0.55 20.29 24.63
CA SER A 189 -0.66 19.84 26.03
C SER A 189 0.72 19.57 26.63
N HIS A 190 1.01 20.17 27.77
CA HIS A 190 2.29 20.01 28.46
C HIS A 190 2.18 20.32 29.95
N ALA A 191 3.07 19.73 30.75
CA ALA A 191 3.24 20.13 32.14
C ALA A 191 4.07 21.42 32.21
N LYS A 192 3.55 22.47 32.85
CA LYS A 192 4.27 23.75 33.02
C LYS A 192 5.60 23.63 33.78
N ALA A 193 5.79 22.59 34.58
CA ALA A 193 6.96 22.41 35.43
C ALA A 193 8.21 21.98 34.65
N ASP A 194 8.07 21.12 33.65
CA ASP A 194 9.18 20.47 32.95
C ASP A 194 8.96 20.31 31.44
N GLY A 195 7.73 20.43 30.91
CA GLY A 195 7.43 20.36 29.47
C GLY A 195 7.35 21.72 28.77
N ARG A 196 7.50 22.82 29.50
CA ARG A 196 7.29 24.19 28.98
C ARG A 196 8.28 24.53 27.87
N GLU A 197 9.57 24.28 28.06
CA GLU A 197 10.60 24.61 27.08
C GLU A 197 10.38 23.89 25.74
N ILE A 198 10.02 22.61 25.79
CA ILE A 198 9.69 21.83 24.59
C ILE A 198 8.46 22.40 23.91
N ALA A 199 7.39 22.67 24.66
CA ALA A 199 6.14 23.19 24.11
C ALA A 199 6.33 24.57 23.45
N GLU A 200 7.09 25.47 24.09
CA GLU A 200 7.42 26.79 23.53
C GLU A 200 8.29 26.66 22.27
N ARG A 201 9.28 25.77 22.25
CA ARG A 201 10.08 25.48 21.04
C ARG A 201 9.22 24.98 19.88
N ILE A 202 8.31 24.03 20.15
CA ILE A 202 7.38 23.53 19.12
C ILE A 202 6.49 24.67 18.62
N ARG A 203 5.91 25.47 19.53
CA ARG A 203 5.06 26.62 19.20
C ARG A 203 5.78 27.62 18.29
N ASP A 204 6.99 28.01 18.67
CA ASP A 204 7.74 29.07 17.99
C ASP A 204 8.27 28.61 16.62
N SER A 205 8.52 27.32 16.46
CA SER A 205 8.98 26.73 15.21
C SER A 205 7.86 26.26 14.27
N ILE A 206 6.61 26.08 14.75
CA ILE A 206 5.53 25.49 13.92
C ILE A 206 5.26 26.29 12.65
N SER A 207 5.28 27.62 12.75
CA SER A 207 5.04 28.54 11.64
C SER A 207 6.21 28.62 10.65
N HIS A 208 7.42 28.22 11.07
CA HIS A 208 8.59 28.13 10.19
C HIS A 208 8.51 26.92 9.25
N PHE A 209 7.82 25.86 9.68
CA PHE A 209 7.78 24.60 8.95
C PHE A 209 6.52 24.39 8.10
N SER A 210 5.41 25.06 8.42
CA SER A 210 4.10 24.85 7.79
C SER A 210 3.18 26.07 7.93
N GLN A 211 2.01 26.05 7.29
CA GLN A 211 0.97 27.08 7.46
C GLN A 211 0.03 26.75 8.63
N MET A 212 0.62 26.34 9.74
CA MET A 212 -0.06 25.91 10.96
C MET A 212 -0.02 26.98 12.04
N ASP A 213 -1.04 27.00 12.89
CA ASP A 213 -1.11 27.89 14.05
C ASP A 213 -1.12 27.05 15.34
N ALA A 214 -0.30 27.41 16.32
CA ALA A 214 -0.30 26.73 17.61
C ALA A 214 -1.35 27.34 18.55
N TRP A 215 -2.26 26.50 19.05
CA TRP A 215 -3.17 26.85 20.13
C TRP A 215 -2.46 26.61 21.46
N TYR A 216 -2.13 27.70 22.15
CA TYR A 216 -1.38 27.69 23.41
C TYR A 216 -2.19 28.42 24.49
N ASP A 217 -2.41 27.77 25.63
CA ASP A 217 -3.32 28.25 26.69
C ASP A 217 -3.06 29.70 27.12
N ALA A 218 -1.79 30.10 27.23
CA ALA A 218 -1.40 31.45 27.63
C ALA A 218 -1.76 32.54 26.61
N ASN A 219 -1.97 32.18 25.34
CA ASN A 219 -2.27 33.13 24.26
C ASN A 219 -3.76 33.18 23.93
N GLU A 220 -4.48 32.06 24.10
CA GLU A 220 -5.83 31.85 23.56
C GLU A 220 -6.95 32.10 24.60
N LEU A 221 -6.62 32.12 25.89
CA LEU A 221 -7.59 32.30 26.96
C LEU A 221 -7.79 33.78 27.30
N ALA A 222 -9.00 34.27 27.09
CA ALA A 222 -9.40 35.60 27.53
C ALA A 222 -9.32 35.71 29.07
N LEU A 223 -8.70 36.80 29.55
CA LEU A 223 -8.62 37.10 30.98
C LEU A 223 -10.02 37.19 31.60
N GLY A 224 -10.27 36.44 32.67
CA GLY A 224 -11.57 36.39 33.36
C GLY A 224 -12.65 35.52 32.70
N GLY A 225 -12.35 34.82 31.59
CA GLY A 225 -13.31 33.93 30.91
C GLY A 225 -13.41 32.52 31.50
N ASN A 226 -14.45 31.77 31.10
CA ASN A 226 -14.57 30.34 31.41
C ASN A 226 -13.52 29.55 30.61
N TRP A 227 -12.34 29.37 31.22
CA TRP A 227 -11.19 28.75 30.58
C TRP A 227 -11.24 27.22 30.54
N GLN A 228 -11.86 26.59 31.55
CA GLN A 228 -11.90 25.13 31.67
C GLN A 228 -12.61 24.49 30.48
N GLN A 229 -13.82 24.97 30.14
CA GLN A 229 -14.57 24.40 29.03
C GLN A 229 -13.83 24.61 27.70
N LYS A 230 -13.24 25.79 27.50
CA LYS A 230 -12.48 26.12 26.28
C LYS A 230 -11.26 25.22 26.08
N ILE A 231 -10.50 24.92 27.14
CA ILE A 231 -9.35 24.01 27.05
C ILE A 231 -9.80 22.62 26.62
N ILE A 232 -10.86 22.10 27.26
CA ILE A 232 -11.34 20.74 26.99
C ILE A 232 -11.92 20.62 25.57
N THR A 233 -12.69 21.61 25.10
CA THR A 233 -13.20 21.59 23.71
C THR A 233 -12.07 21.78 22.71
N ALA A 234 -11.09 22.64 23.00
CA ALA A 234 -9.89 22.80 22.16
C ALA A 234 -9.08 21.51 22.04
N ALA A 235 -8.87 20.78 23.13
CA ALA A 235 -8.18 19.49 23.12
C ALA A 235 -9.01 18.40 22.42
N ALA A 236 -10.33 18.39 22.57
CA ALA A 236 -11.21 17.36 22.05
C ALA A 236 -11.52 17.49 20.56
N ASN A 237 -11.86 18.70 20.07
CA ASN A 237 -12.42 18.87 18.73
C ASN A 237 -12.34 20.26 18.07
N ASP A 238 -12.10 21.37 18.79
CA ASP A 238 -12.05 22.71 18.16
C ASP A 238 -10.73 22.95 17.41
N THR A 239 -9.66 22.23 17.77
CA THR A 239 -8.39 22.25 17.03
C THR A 239 -8.36 21.17 15.95
N ALA A 240 -7.42 21.27 15.00
CA ALA A 240 -7.27 20.27 13.94
C ALA A 240 -6.50 19.02 14.41
N ALA A 241 -5.57 19.19 15.36
CA ALA A 241 -4.77 18.11 15.93
C ALA A 241 -4.20 18.51 17.30
N MET A 242 -3.55 17.57 18.00
CA MET A 242 -2.95 17.78 19.31
C MET A 242 -1.52 17.22 19.40
N ILE A 243 -0.61 17.97 20.01
CA ILE A 243 0.70 17.47 20.46
C ILE A 243 0.67 17.40 21.98
N THR A 244 1.10 16.25 22.50
CA THR A 244 1.24 16.03 23.94
C THR A 244 2.71 15.88 24.30
N VAL A 245 3.25 16.77 25.12
CA VAL A 245 4.63 16.71 25.62
C VAL A 245 4.66 15.90 26.93
N VAL A 246 5.04 14.63 26.83
CA VAL A 246 5.07 13.66 27.92
C VAL A 246 6.44 13.66 28.58
N THR A 247 6.55 14.45 29.65
CA THR A 247 7.66 14.54 30.60
C THR A 247 7.35 13.82 31.91
N ASP A 248 8.30 13.83 32.85
CA ASP A 248 8.14 13.15 34.13
C ASP A 248 6.93 13.63 34.94
N LYS A 249 6.65 14.95 34.94
CA LYS A 249 5.50 15.48 35.66
C LYS A 249 4.19 15.36 34.89
N TYR A 250 4.20 15.07 33.60
CA TYR A 250 2.99 15.09 32.75
C TYR A 250 1.83 14.28 33.34
N SER A 251 2.04 13.00 33.65
CA SER A 251 0.96 12.11 34.13
C SER A 251 0.47 12.44 35.54
N SER A 252 1.22 13.23 36.31
CA SER A 252 0.84 13.68 37.65
C SER A 252 -0.01 14.96 37.65
N ARG A 253 -0.08 15.70 36.54
CA ARG A 253 -0.80 16.98 36.45
C ARG A 253 -2.26 16.75 36.05
N PRO A 254 -3.25 17.08 36.88
CA PRO A 254 -4.66 16.80 36.60
C PRO A 254 -5.16 17.34 35.25
N TRP A 255 -4.77 18.56 34.88
CA TRP A 255 -5.18 19.18 33.62
C TRP A 255 -4.63 18.47 32.38
N CYS A 256 -3.34 18.15 32.38
CA CYS A 256 -2.72 17.37 31.32
C CYS A 256 -3.43 16.01 31.13
N ARG A 257 -3.93 15.41 32.22
CA ARG A 257 -4.71 14.18 32.14
C ARG A 257 -6.04 14.40 31.45
N LEU A 258 -6.79 15.42 31.87
CA LEU A 258 -8.08 15.76 31.28
C LEU A 258 -7.96 16.12 29.79
N GLU A 259 -6.90 16.85 29.40
CA GLU A 259 -6.66 17.25 28.01
C GLU A 259 -6.43 16.03 27.10
N VAL A 260 -5.53 15.11 27.47
CA VAL A 260 -5.27 13.92 26.66
C VAL A 260 -6.45 12.95 26.69
N GLU A 261 -7.16 12.82 27.80
CA GLU A 261 -8.38 12.01 27.90
C GLU A 261 -9.49 12.59 27.00
N ALA A 262 -9.64 13.92 26.95
CA ALA A 262 -10.61 14.58 26.06
C ALA A 262 -10.30 14.35 24.58
N ALA A 263 -9.03 14.49 24.17
CA ALA A 263 -8.60 14.21 22.80
C ALA A 263 -8.78 12.72 22.39
N ARG A 264 -8.76 11.83 23.38
CA ARG A 264 -8.83 10.37 23.20
C ARG A 264 -10.20 9.77 23.52
N THR A 265 -11.18 10.62 23.84
CA THR A 265 -12.57 10.23 24.03
C THR A 265 -13.31 10.31 22.70
N PRO A 266 -13.90 9.20 22.20
CA PRO A 266 -14.65 9.20 20.95
C PRO A 266 -15.77 10.24 20.93
N GLN A 267 -15.86 10.97 19.83
CA GLN A 267 -16.92 11.94 19.56
C GLN A 267 -17.65 11.55 18.26
N PRO A 268 -18.97 11.76 18.16
CA PRO A 268 -19.66 11.55 16.89
C PRO A 268 -19.13 12.53 15.84
N LEU A 269 -18.98 12.04 14.61
CA LEU A 269 -18.58 12.87 13.47
C LEU A 269 -19.68 13.87 13.09
N ASP A 270 -20.93 13.44 13.22
CA ASP A 270 -22.15 14.22 12.97
C ASP A 270 -23.12 14.01 14.14
N GLN A 271 -23.60 15.10 14.74
CA GLN A 271 -24.54 15.05 15.87
C GLN A 271 -25.94 14.52 15.47
N SER A 272 -26.26 14.57 14.17
CA SER A 272 -27.50 13.99 13.62
C SER A 272 -27.37 12.50 13.31
N ASN A 273 -26.15 12.00 13.12
CA ASN A 273 -25.86 10.63 12.71
C ASN A 273 -24.75 10.00 13.57
N LEU A 274 -25.18 9.29 14.61
CA LEU A 274 -24.32 8.77 15.69
C LEU A 274 -23.71 7.39 15.40
N GLN A 275 -23.55 7.03 14.13
CA GLN A 275 -22.89 5.77 13.74
C GLN A 275 -21.40 5.95 13.44
N ILE A 276 -20.97 7.14 13.00
CA ILE A 276 -19.55 7.40 12.71
C ILE A 276 -18.93 8.19 13.85
N TRP A 277 -17.87 7.66 14.42
CA TRP A 277 -17.15 8.24 15.54
C TRP A 277 -15.72 8.60 15.13
N LYS A 278 -15.20 9.69 15.70
CA LYS A 278 -13.86 10.20 15.48
C LYS A 278 -13.10 10.41 16.78
N LEU A 279 -11.78 10.46 16.66
CA LEU A 279 -10.86 10.97 17.68
C LEU A 279 -10.12 12.20 17.16
N GLN A 280 -9.60 12.99 18.09
CA GLN A 280 -8.67 14.05 17.76
C GLN A 280 -7.34 13.42 17.28
N PRO A 281 -6.83 13.80 16.09
CA PRO A 281 -5.50 13.38 15.66
C PRO A 281 -4.47 13.88 16.67
N ALA A 282 -3.60 12.99 17.16
CA ALA A 282 -2.64 13.37 18.18
C ALA A 282 -1.30 12.63 18.08
N VAL A 283 -0.24 13.28 18.55
CA VAL A 283 1.12 12.70 18.67
C VAL A 283 1.66 12.99 20.07
N ALA A 284 2.38 12.02 20.63
CA ALA A 284 3.06 12.17 21.91
C ALA A 284 4.57 12.39 21.72
N VAL A 285 5.09 13.48 22.27
CA VAL A 285 6.51 13.81 22.32
C VAL A 285 7.03 13.40 23.68
N HIS A 286 7.93 12.42 23.72
CA HIS A 286 8.46 11.88 24.97
C HIS A 286 9.84 12.46 25.27
N GLU A 287 10.00 13.05 26.44
CA GLU A 287 11.32 13.35 26.99
C GLU A 287 11.50 12.55 28.29
N SER A 288 12.49 11.66 28.29
CA SER A 288 12.84 10.88 29.47
C SER A 288 13.53 11.78 30.49
N GLY A 289 12.94 11.93 31.68
CA GLY A 289 13.60 12.60 32.79
C GLY A 289 14.33 11.62 33.72
N LYS A 290 14.44 12.00 35.00
CA LYS A 290 15.19 11.27 36.04
C LYS A 290 14.26 10.58 37.05
N ASP A 291 12.99 10.94 37.08
CA ASP A 291 12.02 10.44 38.04
C ASP A 291 11.36 9.15 37.53
N TRP A 292 10.96 8.28 38.46
CA TRP A 292 10.11 7.13 38.14
C TRP A 292 8.69 7.59 37.85
N THR A 293 8.17 7.25 36.67
CA THR A 293 6.83 7.69 36.24
C THR A 293 5.97 6.54 35.73
N ARG A 294 4.65 6.77 35.75
CA ARG A 294 3.66 5.83 35.20
C ARG A 294 3.07 6.41 33.92
N THR A 295 2.98 5.56 32.91
CA THR A 295 2.31 5.89 31.64
C THR A 295 0.80 5.97 31.83
N MET A 296 0.17 6.91 31.15
CA MET A 296 -1.28 7.01 31.08
C MET A 296 -1.86 6.06 30.04
N GLN A 297 -3.00 5.43 30.34
CA GLN A 297 -3.71 4.57 29.39
C GLN A 297 -4.23 5.34 28.16
N ALA A 298 -4.59 6.62 28.32
CA ALA A 298 -5.03 7.48 27.20
C ALA A 298 -3.96 7.65 26.10
N LEU A 299 -2.67 7.52 26.46
CA LEU A 299 -1.54 7.57 25.54
C LEU A 299 -1.33 6.24 24.76
N ALA A 300 -2.15 5.22 25.00
CA ALA A 300 -2.07 3.95 24.29
C ALA A 300 -2.47 4.13 22.82
N GLY A 301 -1.66 3.57 21.92
CA GLY A 301 -1.88 3.64 20.47
C GLY A 301 -1.58 5.00 19.83
N LEU A 302 -1.11 6.00 20.58
CA LEU A 302 -0.61 7.24 19.97
C LEU A 302 0.80 7.04 19.40
N PRO A 303 1.11 7.61 18.22
CA PRO A 303 2.48 7.71 17.74
C PRO A 303 3.34 8.46 18.75
N ARG A 304 4.55 7.95 18.98
CA ARG A 304 5.50 8.49 19.95
C ARG A 304 6.78 8.89 19.26
N ILE A 305 7.25 10.09 19.56
CA ILE A 305 8.54 10.59 19.08
C ILE A 305 9.37 10.98 20.30
N GLY A 306 10.61 10.50 20.35
CA GLY A 306 11.54 10.89 21.39
C GLY A 306 12.08 12.29 21.14
N TRP A 307 12.01 13.16 22.13
CA TRP A 307 12.62 14.48 22.08
C TRP A 307 14.15 14.37 22.01
N GLN A 308 14.76 15.14 21.10
CA GLN A 308 16.21 15.14 20.90
C GLN A 308 16.78 16.55 21.13
N PRO A 309 17.24 16.87 22.35
CA PRO A 309 17.73 18.22 22.68
C PRO A 309 18.86 18.72 21.77
N LYS A 310 19.74 17.81 21.33
CA LYS A 310 20.90 18.11 20.46
C LYS A 310 20.52 18.40 19.01
N HIS A 311 19.33 18.00 18.58
CA HIS A 311 18.86 18.12 17.19
C HIS A 311 17.45 18.70 17.17
N THR A 312 17.25 19.80 17.91
CA THR A 312 15.92 20.39 18.19
C THR A 312 15.13 20.66 16.91
N ASP A 313 15.70 21.35 15.92
CA ASP A 313 14.96 21.72 14.70
C ASP A 313 14.54 20.50 13.86
N ALA A 314 15.44 19.53 13.69
CA ALA A 314 15.14 18.29 12.98
C ALA A 314 14.07 17.46 13.73
N CYS A 315 14.14 17.43 15.07
CA CYS A 315 13.15 16.76 15.91
C CYS A 315 11.78 17.43 15.81
N VAL A 316 11.71 18.76 15.88
CA VAL A 316 10.44 19.50 15.72
C VAL A 316 9.86 19.27 14.32
N ALA A 317 10.69 19.30 13.28
CA ALA A 317 10.27 18.97 11.91
C ALA A 317 9.65 17.56 11.81
N GLU A 318 10.26 16.55 12.45
CA GLU A 318 9.73 15.18 12.49
C GLU A 318 8.40 15.08 13.26
N ILE A 319 8.28 15.79 14.39
CA ILE A 319 7.04 15.88 15.18
C ILE A 319 5.89 16.43 14.33
N ILE A 320 6.15 17.54 13.63
CA ILE A 320 5.17 18.19 12.76
C ILE A 320 4.81 17.24 11.60
N ASP A 321 5.80 16.60 10.97
CA ASP A 321 5.56 15.64 9.88
C ASP A 321 4.63 14.52 10.32
N ARG A 322 4.91 13.90 11.48
CA ARG A 322 4.06 12.82 11.98
C ARG A 322 2.66 13.33 12.32
N LEU A 323 2.53 14.49 12.96
CA LEU A 323 1.23 15.08 13.27
C LEU A 323 0.41 15.35 11.99
N MET A 324 1.06 15.83 10.93
CA MET A 324 0.44 16.05 9.62
C MET A 324 -0.05 14.76 8.99
N LEU A 325 0.75 13.69 9.08
CA LEU A 325 0.34 12.37 8.62
C LEU A 325 -0.88 11.85 9.39
N GLU A 326 -0.88 11.94 10.73
CA GLU A 326 -2.05 11.55 11.55
C GLU A 326 -3.31 12.36 11.20
N THR A 327 -3.14 13.66 10.99
CA THR A 327 -4.25 14.56 10.62
C THR A 327 -4.80 14.20 9.25
N LEU A 328 -3.93 13.89 8.29
CA LEU A 328 -4.28 13.46 6.94
C LEU A 328 -5.02 12.13 6.96
N LEU A 329 -4.47 11.12 7.62
CA LEU A 329 -5.06 9.78 7.71
C LEU A 329 -6.42 9.84 8.41
N SER A 330 -6.53 10.54 9.55
CA SER A 330 -7.82 10.74 10.23
C SER A 330 -8.86 11.39 9.32
N SER A 331 -8.46 12.40 8.54
CA SER A 331 -9.37 13.08 7.60
C SER A 331 -9.79 12.15 6.45
N ALA A 332 -8.87 11.35 5.90
CA ALA A 332 -9.17 10.38 4.87
C ALA A 332 -10.11 9.26 5.39
N HIS A 333 -9.84 8.73 6.58
CA HIS A 333 -10.66 7.69 7.21
C HIS A 333 -12.10 8.15 7.47
N ARG A 334 -12.31 9.42 7.82
CA ARG A 334 -13.66 9.99 7.96
C ARG A 334 -14.45 9.91 6.65
N GLN A 335 -13.81 10.13 5.51
CA GLN A 335 -14.47 10.02 4.22
C GLN A 335 -14.77 8.56 3.86
N VAL A 336 -13.81 7.64 4.08
CA VAL A 336 -14.04 6.20 3.87
C VAL A 336 -15.17 5.67 4.75
N ALA A 337 -15.24 6.09 6.02
CA ALA A 337 -16.33 5.70 6.92
C ALA A 337 -17.70 6.17 6.42
N LYS A 338 -17.80 7.42 5.92
CA LYS A 338 -19.03 7.94 5.30
C LYS A 338 -19.44 7.13 4.07
N GLU A 339 -18.49 6.76 3.22
CA GLU A 339 -18.76 5.93 2.05
C GLU A 339 -19.28 4.54 2.42
N LEU A 340 -18.65 3.88 3.40
CA LEU A 340 -19.05 2.57 3.87
C LEU A 340 -20.43 2.61 4.53
N GLN A 341 -20.70 3.64 5.33
CA GLN A 341 -22.01 3.84 5.95
C GLN A 341 -23.10 4.07 4.88
N ALA A 342 -22.84 4.90 3.88
CA ALA A 342 -23.81 5.19 2.82
C ALA A 342 -24.17 3.95 1.99
N GLN A 343 -23.34 2.91 2.01
CA GLN A 343 -23.54 1.64 1.32
C GLN A 343 -24.25 0.59 2.17
N GLU A 344 -24.38 0.81 3.49
CA GLU A 344 -24.99 -0.17 4.37
C GLU A 344 -26.49 -0.31 4.03
N PRO A 345 -26.98 -1.55 3.76
CA PRO A 345 -28.38 -1.77 3.43
C PRO A 345 -29.28 -1.26 4.55
N GLN A 346 -30.09 -0.25 4.26
CA GLN A 346 -31.07 0.26 5.21
C GLN A 346 -32.11 -0.83 5.47
N ASN A 347 -32.15 -1.39 6.68
CA ASN A 347 -33.16 -2.37 7.06
C ASN A 347 -34.47 -1.63 7.42
N PRO A 348 -35.57 -1.78 6.64
CA PRO A 348 -36.81 -1.06 6.91
C PRO A 348 -37.45 -1.42 8.26
N LEU A 349 -37.10 -2.58 8.84
CA LEU A 349 -37.64 -3.09 10.10
C LEU A 349 -36.85 -2.66 11.34
N ASN A 350 -35.62 -2.16 11.19
CA ASN A 350 -34.74 -1.79 12.28
C ASN A 350 -34.25 -0.34 12.07
N GLN A 351 -34.81 0.62 12.81
CA GLN A 351 -34.48 2.05 12.63
C GLN A 351 -33.05 2.43 13.07
N GLN A 352 -32.31 1.53 13.74
CA GLN A 352 -30.92 1.72 14.15
C GLN A 352 -30.04 0.59 13.60
N SER A 353 -28.99 0.96 12.85
CA SER A 353 -27.94 0.03 12.42
C SER A 353 -27.20 -0.53 13.63
N ASP A 354 -26.86 -1.81 13.59
CA ASP A 354 -26.00 -2.51 14.56
C ASP A 354 -24.51 -2.34 14.26
N THR A 355 -24.17 -1.54 13.24
CA THR A 355 -22.80 -1.20 12.86
C THR A 355 -22.40 0.18 13.37
N VAL A 356 -21.22 0.25 13.98
CA VAL A 356 -20.55 1.49 14.36
C VAL A 356 -19.25 1.62 13.57
N TYR A 357 -19.03 2.79 12.97
CA TYR A 357 -17.80 3.10 12.23
C TYR A 357 -16.90 3.99 13.08
N ILE A 358 -15.62 3.62 13.18
CA ILE A 358 -14.60 4.42 13.85
C ILE A 358 -13.53 4.86 12.85
N THR A 359 -12.93 6.03 13.06
CA THR A 359 -11.92 6.60 12.14
C THR A 359 -10.48 6.46 12.64
N TRP A 360 -10.23 5.54 13.58
CA TRP A 360 -8.92 5.25 14.15
C TRP A 360 -8.74 3.74 14.36
N THR A 361 -7.49 3.27 14.45
CA THR A 361 -7.18 1.89 14.81
C THR A 361 -7.47 1.66 16.29
N PRO A 362 -8.36 0.72 16.67
CA PRO A 362 -8.84 0.60 18.04
C PRO A 362 -7.76 0.04 18.97
N CYS A 363 -7.68 0.59 20.17
CA CYS A 363 -6.98 0.01 21.32
C CYS A 363 -7.94 -0.17 22.50
N GLN A 364 -7.52 -0.92 23.54
CA GLN A 364 -8.35 -1.22 24.72
C GLN A 364 -8.99 0.05 25.33
N TYR A 365 -8.20 1.11 25.51
CA TYR A 365 -8.66 2.37 26.07
C TYR A 365 -9.75 3.01 25.19
N THR A 366 -9.50 3.16 23.89
CA THR A 366 -10.44 3.83 22.98
C THR A 366 -11.74 3.05 22.77
N LEU A 367 -11.71 1.71 22.81
CA LEU A 367 -12.92 0.89 22.74
C LEU A 367 -13.75 0.99 24.01
N ALA A 368 -13.11 0.99 25.18
CA ALA A 368 -13.81 1.22 26.45
C ALA A 368 -14.44 2.62 26.49
N ALA A 369 -13.70 3.64 26.04
CA ALA A 369 -14.21 5.00 25.92
C ALA A 369 -15.37 5.10 24.92
N LEU A 370 -15.30 4.40 23.79
CA LEU A 370 -16.39 4.33 22.81
C LEU A 370 -17.65 3.71 23.41
N ARG A 371 -17.51 2.59 24.12
CA ARG A 371 -18.63 1.94 24.82
C ARG A 371 -19.33 2.92 25.75
N ASN A 372 -18.57 3.66 26.55
CA ASN A 372 -19.13 4.63 27.50
C ASN A 372 -19.83 5.78 26.75
N ALA A 373 -19.19 6.33 25.72
CA ALA A 373 -19.77 7.42 24.93
C ALA A 373 -21.08 7.01 24.22
N LEU A 374 -21.17 5.76 23.76
CA LEU A 374 -22.41 5.18 23.23
C LEU A 374 -23.48 5.03 24.32
N ALA A 375 -23.12 4.58 25.52
CA ALA A 375 -24.05 4.41 26.65
C ALA A 375 -24.60 5.75 27.18
N GLU A 376 -23.78 6.80 27.17
CA GLU A 376 -24.15 8.14 27.66
C GLU A 376 -25.07 8.90 26.71
N ASN A 377 -25.14 8.51 25.42
CA ASN A 377 -25.95 9.18 24.43
C ASN A 377 -27.21 8.37 24.10
N PRO A 378 -28.41 8.77 24.58
CA PRO A 378 -29.64 8.00 24.38
C PRO A 378 -30.06 7.82 22.92
N ARG A 379 -29.52 8.63 22.00
CA ARG A 379 -29.79 8.55 20.55
C ARG A 379 -28.83 7.62 19.82
N ALA A 380 -27.71 7.26 20.44
CA ALA A 380 -26.74 6.34 19.86
C ALA A 380 -27.24 4.88 19.93
N PRO A 381 -26.70 3.97 19.09
CA PRO A 381 -26.95 2.54 19.26
C PRO A 381 -26.54 2.09 20.65
N ARG A 382 -27.41 1.30 21.31
CA ARG A 382 -27.04 0.71 22.61
C ARG A 382 -25.81 -0.16 22.44
N PRO A 383 -24.79 -0.03 23.31
CA PRO A 383 -23.57 -0.83 23.21
C PRO A 383 -23.80 -2.33 23.10
N GLU A 384 -24.85 -2.86 23.76
CA GLU A 384 -25.22 -4.28 23.76
C GLU A 384 -25.75 -4.78 22.42
N HIS A 385 -26.20 -3.86 21.56
CA HIS A 385 -26.74 -4.16 20.24
C HIS A 385 -25.73 -3.92 19.11
N VAL A 386 -24.53 -3.40 19.42
CA VAL A 386 -23.49 -3.22 18.41
C VAL A 386 -22.94 -4.59 18.00
N ALA A 387 -23.25 -5.03 16.78
CA ALA A 387 -22.76 -6.28 16.23
C ALA A 387 -21.41 -6.12 15.54
N ARG A 388 -21.15 -4.94 14.95
CA ARG A 388 -19.99 -4.69 14.10
C ARG A 388 -19.36 -3.35 14.45
N ILE A 389 -18.05 -3.35 14.69
CA ILE A 389 -17.26 -2.13 14.81
C ILE A 389 -16.30 -2.10 13.62
N VAL A 390 -16.54 -1.17 12.70
CA VAL A 390 -15.81 -1.03 11.45
C VAL A 390 -14.70 0.01 11.60
N TYR A 391 -13.44 -0.36 11.33
CA TYR A 391 -12.26 0.47 11.67
C TYR A 391 -11.25 0.57 10.51
N PRO A 392 -10.38 1.60 10.46
CA PRO A 392 -9.45 1.79 9.36
C PRO A 392 -8.33 0.75 9.30
N GLY A 393 -7.79 0.56 8.10
CA GLY A 393 -6.68 -0.35 7.85
C GLY A 393 -7.09 -1.65 7.18
N TYR A 394 -6.17 -2.61 7.16
CA TYR A 394 -6.38 -3.91 6.53
C TYR A 394 -6.90 -4.93 7.53
N ASP A 395 -6.34 -4.95 8.73
CA ASP A 395 -6.78 -5.73 9.88
C ASP A 395 -5.85 -5.42 11.07
N LEU A 396 -6.06 -6.09 12.20
CA LEU A 396 -5.16 -6.11 13.35
C LEU A 396 -4.37 -7.43 13.41
N ARG A 397 -3.20 -7.41 14.04
CA ARG A 397 -2.40 -8.62 14.29
C ARG A 397 -3.13 -9.52 15.28
N ALA A 398 -2.82 -10.82 15.26
CA ALA A 398 -3.45 -11.79 16.15
C ALA A 398 -3.30 -11.43 17.65
N ALA A 399 -2.12 -10.93 18.03
CA ALA A 399 -1.86 -10.45 19.39
C ALA A 399 -2.74 -9.24 19.77
N GLU A 400 -2.85 -8.25 18.88
CA GLU A 400 -3.67 -7.06 19.08
C GLU A 400 -5.15 -7.43 19.21
N ILE A 401 -5.67 -8.29 18.33
CA ILE A 401 -7.05 -8.81 18.43
C ILE A 401 -7.26 -9.48 19.78
N ASN A 402 -6.30 -10.30 20.23
CA ASN A 402 -6.39 -11.01 21.50
C ASN A 402 -6.42 -10.06 22.70
N GLU A 403 -5.64 -8.98 22.67
CA GLU A 403 -5.68 -7.93 23.69
C GLU A 403 -7.04 -7.22 23.75
N LEU A 404 -7.73 -7.06 22.62
CA LEU A 404 -9.02 -6.37 22.56
C LEU A 404 -10.22 -7.27 22.92
N LYS A 405 -10.08 -8.60 22.93
CA LYS A 405 -11.19 -9.55 23.18
C LYS A 405 -11.97 -9.22 24.46
N THR A 406 -11.29 -8.93 25.56
CA THR A 406 -11.93 -8.62 26.84
C THR A 406 -12.78 -7.35 26.76
N THR A 407 -12.27 -6.30 26.12
CA THR A 407 -13.02 -5.05 25.92
C THR A 407 -14.16 -5.24 24.92
N LEU A 408 -13.97 -6.02 23.85
CA LEU A 408 -15.03 -6.30 22.87
C LEU A 408 -16.22 -7.04 23.49
N ARG A 409 -15.97 -8.01 24.38
CA ARG A 409 -17.04 -8.71 25.13
C ARG A 409 -17.91 -7.78 25.97
N THR A 410 -17.39 -6.61 26.35
CA THR A 410 -18.21 -5.63 27.07
C THR A 410 -19.36 -5.12 26.22
N PHE A 411 -19.19 -4.98 24.89
CA PHE A 411 -20.28 -4.67 23.95
C PHE A 411 -21.26 -5.86 23.88
N SER A 412 -20.82 -6.98 23.32
CA SER A 412 -21.60 -8.22 23.19
C SER A 412 -20.67 -9.37 22.81
N GLU A 413 -20.99 -10.60 23.21
CA GLU A 413 -20.25 -11.83 22.83
C GLU A 413 -20.15 -12.05 21.31
N LYS A 414 -21.04 -11.41 20.54
CA LYS A 414 -21.09 -11.52 19.07
C LYS A 414 -20.42 -10.35 18.34
N THR A 415 -19.95 -9.33 19.05
CA THR A 415 -19.37 -8.12 18.45
C THR A 415 -18.11 -8.47 17.67
N LYS A 416 -18.02 -8.04 16.41
CA LYS A 416 -16.85 -8.25 15.56
C LYS A 416 -16.17 -6.92 15.22
N LEU A 417 -14.83 -6.93 15.24
CA LEU A 417 -14.03 -5.90 14.59
C LEU A 417 -13.93 -6.25 13.11
N ILE A 418 -14.22 -5.28 12.24
CA ILE A 418 -14.16 -5.43 10.78
C ILE A 418 -13.34 -4.29 10.22
N SER A 419 -12.26 -4.57 9.50
CA SER A 419 -11.46 -3.50 8.91
C SER A 419 -12.22 -2.82 7.76
N PHE A 420 -11.82 -1.61 7.36
CA PHE A 420 -12.37 -0.96 6.18
C PHE A 420 -12.19 -1.82 4.94
N GLU A 421 -11.04 -2.51 4.84
CA GLU A 421 -10.79 -3.45 3.74
C GLU A 421 -11.84 -4.56 3.70
N GLU A 422 -12.14 -5.18 4.83
CA GLU A 422 -13.15 -6.24 4.93
C GLU A 422 -14.57 -5.69 4.73
N ALA A 423 -14.86 -4.48 5.20
CA ALA A 423 -16.19 -3.86 5.08
C ALA A 423 -16.59 -3.52 3.64
N PHE A 424 -15.62 -3.32 2.73
CA PHE A 424 -15.87 -3.20 1.29
C PHE A 424 -16.17 -4.54 0.61
N LEU A 425 -16.05 -5.66 1.32
CA LEU A 425 -16.42 -6.99 0.85
C LEU A 425 -17.89 -7.28 1.23
N PRO A 426 -18.64 -8.02 0.38
CA PRO A 426 -19.99 -8.46 0.74
C PRO A 426 -19.94 -9.32 2.02
N PRO A 427 -21.00 -9.28 2.85
CA PRO A 427 -21.05 -9.92 4.18
C PRO A 427 -21.04 -11.46 4.17
N GLU A 428 -20.73 -12.11 3.05
CA GLU A 428 -20.58 -13.55 3.01
C GLU A 428 -19.27 -13.95 3.67
N THR A 429 -19.36 -14.34 4.94
CA THR A 429 -18.30 -15.06 5.65
C THR A 429 -18.01 -16.34 4.87
N PRO A 430 -16.89 -16.46 4.15
CA PRO A 430 -16.58 -17.71 3.47
C PRO A 430 -16.01 -18.69 4.49
N ALA A 431 -16.42 -19.95 4.40
CA ALA A 431 -15.80 -21.02 5.16
C ALA A 431 -14.29 -21.05 4.86
N ARG A 432 -13.46 -21.08 5.92
CA ARG A 432 -12.03 -21.38 5.81
C ARG A 432 -11.90 -22.70 5.02
N PRO A 433 -11.06 -22.78 3.98
CA PRO A 433 -10.89 -24.04 3.25
C PRO A 433 -10.49 -25.15 4.24
N ALA A 434 -11.10 -26.32 4.12
CA ALA A 434 -10.86 -27.46 5.01
C ALA A 434 -9.41 -27.99 4.86
N ALA A 435 -8.83 -27.87 3.66
CA ALA A 435 -7.42 -28.14 3.38
C ALA A 435 -6.56 -26.87 3.51
N ARG A 436 -5.24 -27.06 3.61
CA ARG A 436 -4.23 -25.99 3.65
C ARG A 436 -3.61 -25.80 2.26
N PRO A 437 -4.18 -24.98 1.35
CA PRO A 437 -3.71 -24.91 -0.03
C PRO A 437 -2.31 -24.31 -0.12
N LYS A 438 -1.48 -24.86 -1.00
CA LYS A 438 -0.13 -24.36 -1.31
C LYS A 438 -0.20 -23.40 -2.48
N VAL A 439 0.14 -22.13 -2.29
CA VAL A 439 0.03 -21.09 -3.31
C VAL A 439 1.40 -20.53 -3.64
N ALA A 440 1.81 -20.66 -4.90
CA ALA A 440 3.03 -20.03 -5.39
C ALA A 440 2.77 -18.57 -5.79
N LEU A 441 3.57 -17.65 -5.24
CA LEU A 441 3.56 -16.25 -5.62
C LEU A 441 4.78 -15.94 -6.48
N SER A 442 4.52 -15.38 -7.66
CA SER A 442 5.53 -15.01 -8.65
C SER A 442 5.44 -13.52 -8.93
N GLY A 443 6.33 -12.73 -8.32
CA GLY A 443 6.33 -11.28 -8.47
C GLY A 443 7.72 -10.68 -8.33
N ILE A 444 8.28 -10.21 -9.43
CA ILE A 444 9.52 -9.42 -9.47
C ILE A 444 9.37 -8.32 -10.51
N GLY A 445 9.92 -7.14 -10.25
CA GLY A 445 9.83 -6.01 -11.17
C GLY A 445 11.17 -5.37 -11.44
N ASP A 446 11.22 -4.62 -12.54
CA ASP A 446 12.23 -3.60 -12.77
C ASP A 446 11.53 -2.27 -13.01
N ASN A 447 12.01 -1.22 -12.35
CA ASN A 447 11.38 0.10 -12.43
C ASN A 447 11.30 0.65 -13.86
N SER A 448 12.25 0.33 -14.74
CA SER A 448 12.22 0.76 -16.14
C SER A 448 11.14 0.05 -16.95
N GLU A 449 10.83 -1.20 -16.61
CA GLU A 449 9.79 -2.00 -17.27
C GLU A 449 8.38 -1.72 -16.69
N LEU A 450 8.30 -1.28 -15.43
CA LEU A 450 7.03 -0.93 -14.76
C LEU A 450 6.58 0.50 -15.02
N GLN A 451 7.53 1.38 -15.33
CA GLN A 451 7.28 2.80 -15.59
C GLN A 451 6.13 3.07 -16.59
N PRO A 452 6.01 2.37 -17.73
CA PRO A 452 4.94 2.62 -18.69
C PRO A 452 3.52 2.36 -18.14
N HIS A 453 3.43 1.57 -17.08
CA HIS A 453 2.17 1.25 -16.40
C HIS A 453 1.88 2.18 -15.23
N GLY A 454 2.72 3.20 -15.00
CA GLY A 454 2.58 4.11 -13.86
C GLY A 454 2.94 3.47 -12.51
N LEU A 455 3.76 2.42 -12.54
CA LEU A 455 4.13 1.59 -11.40
C LEU A 455 5.64 1.67 -11.11
N GLY A 456 6.00 1.24 -9.91
CA GLY A 456 7.39 0.97 -9.48
C GLY A 456 7.45 -0.32 -8.66
N CYS A 457 8.65 -0.81 -8.37
CA CYS A 457 8.88 -2.06 -7.63
C CYS A 457 8.16 -2.08 -6.29
N GLU A 458 8.08 -0.96 -5.60
CA GLU A 458 7.36 -0.76 -4.34
C GLU A 458 5.86 -1.09 -4.44
N HIS A 459 5.24 -0.97 -5.62
CA HIS A 459 3.85 -1.39 -5.82
C HIS A 459 3.73 -2.93 -5.85
N LEU A 460 4.74 -3.61 -6.42
CA LEU A 460 4.76 -5.08 -6.49
C LEU A 460 5.12 -5.68 -5.13
N GLU A 461 6.07 -5.09 -4.42
CA GLU A 461 6.45 -5.48 -3.05
C GLU A 461 5.26 -5.38 -2.11
N GLU A 462 4.51 -4.28 -2.20
CA GLU A 462 3.29 -4.10 -1.44
C GLU A 462 2.21 -5.13 -1.79
N LEU A 463 1.99 -5.38 -3.09
CA LEU A 463 1.04 -6.41 -3.52
C LEU A 463 1.44 -7.80 -3.00
N LEU A 464 2.73 -8.14 -3.07
CA LEU A 464 3.28 -9.38 -2.56
C LEU A 464 3.03 -9.52 -1.04
N ALA A 465 3.29 -8.47 -0.27
CA ALA A 465 3.02 -8.44 1.17
C ALA A 465 1.54 -8.65 1.48
N ARG A 466 0.65 -7.93 0.81
CA ARG A 466 -0.81 -8.02 1.02
C ARG A 466 -1.36 -9.39 0.64
N LEU A 467 -0.94 -9.95 -0.50
CA LEU A 467 -1.32 -11.29 -0.92
C LEU A 467 -0.83 -12.32 0.10
N THR A 468 0.43 -12.24 0.52
CA THR A 468 1.02 -13.17 1.51
C THR A 468 0.22 -13.17 2.82
N VAL A 469 -0.07 -11.99 3.38
CA VAL A 469 -0.87 -11.87 4.61
C VAL A 469 -2.27 -12.43 4.41
N ALA A 470 -2.94 -12.09 3.31
CA ALA A 470 -4.30 -12.58 3.02
C ALA A 470 -4.33 -14.12 2.86
N LEU A 471 -3.35 -14.71 2.20
CA LEU A 471 -3.22 -16.15 2.02
C LEU A 471 -3.03 -16.88 3.37
N LEU A 472 -2.14 -16.38 4.24
CA LEU A 472 -1.86 -16.98 5.54
C LEU A 472 -3.08 -16.94 6.47
N LYS A 473 -3.84 -15.83 6.46
CA LYS A 473 -5.11 -15.71 7.20
C LYS A 473 -6.15 -16.70 6.74
N ASN A 474 -6.19 -17.00 5.44
CA ASN A 474 -7.05 -18.01 4.85
C ASN A 474 -6.44 -19.44 4.91
N ASN A 475 -5.53 -19.69 5.85
CA ASN A 475 -4.92 -21.01 6.08
C ASN A 475 -4.19 -21.57 4.86
N SER A 476 -3.57 -20.73 4.03
CA SER A 476 -2.74 -21.20 2.92
C SER A 476 -1.28 -21.34 3.36
N GLN A 477 -0.52 -22.16 2.63
CA GLN A 477 0.94 -22.14 2.65
C GLN A 477 1.43 -21.33 1.46
N VAL A 478 2.43 -20.46 1.69
CA VAL A 478 2.96 -19.58 0.66
C VAL A 478 4.28 -20.15 0.13
N ILE A 479 4.36 -20.37 -1.18
CA ILE A 479 5.57 -20.80 -1.87
C ILE A 479 6.19 -19.58 -2.56
N LEU A 480 7.46 -19.34 -2.28
CA LEU A 480 8.24 -18.22 -2.82
C LEU A 480 9.48 -18.73 -3.57
N GLY A 481 9.93 -17.93 -4.53
CA GLY A 481 11.23 -18.07 -5.17
C GLY A 481 11.99 -16.76 -5.01
N GLY A 482 13.03 -16.74 -4.17
CA GLY A 482 13.75 -15.53 -3.83
C GLY A 482 15.02 -15.81 -3.05
N SER A 483 16.01 -14.92 -3.17
CA SER A 483 17.28 -15.05 -2.47
C SER A 483 17.11 -14.76 -0.98
N LEU A 484 17.65 -15.64 -0.14
CA LEU A 484 17.83 -15.46 1.31
C LEU A 484 19.32 -15.33 1.67
N ALA A 485 20.18 -15.17 0.66
CA ALA A 485 21.63 -15.34 0.76
C ALA A 485 22.37 -14.22 1.51
N ARG A 486 21.69 -13.11 1.79
CA ARG A 486 22.27 -11.92 2.42
C ARG A 486 21.74 -11.74 3.83
N LEU A 487 22.64 -11.67 4.80
CA LEU A 487 22.33 -11.44 6.22
C LEU A 487 21.85 -10.00 6.51
N ASP A 488 22.10 -9.03 5.62
CA ASP A 488 21.72 -7.62 5.79
C ASP A 488 20.27 -7.29 5.36
N ARG A 489 19.41 -8.32 5.28
CA ARG A 489 18.01 -8.33 4.82
C ARG A 489 17.84 -8.33 3.30
N THR A 490 16.88 -9.12 2.85
CA THR A 490 16.38 -9.22 1.49
C THR A 490 14.87 -8.93 1.50
N ALA A 491 14.31 -8.55 0.36
CA ALA A 491 12.85 -8.39 0.24
C ALA A 491 12.07 -9.66 0.66
N THR A 492 12.67 -10.85 0.50
CA THR A 492 12.07 -12.12 0.93
C THR A 492 12.13 -12.30 2.45
N THR A 493 13.25 -11.97 3.11
CA THR A 493 13.33 -12.04 4.58
C THR A 493 12.42 -11.00 5.23
N ASP A 494 12.37 -9.78 4.71
CA ASP A 494 11.48 -8.72 5.23
C ASP A 494 10.00 -9.10 5.07
N LEU A 495 9.63 -9.73 3.95
CA LEU A 495 8.29 -10.26 3.73
C LEU A 495 7.93 -11.34 4.76
N ILE A 496 8.82 -12.30 5.02
CA ILE A 496 8.59 -13.37 5.99
C ILE A 496 8.48 -12.78 7.40
N GLU A 497 9.38 -11.87 7.77
CA GLU A 497 9.36 -11.18 9.07
C GLU A 497 8.09 -10.35 9.27
N LEU A 498 7.61 -9.69 8.23
CA LEU A 498 6.34 -8.97 8.26
C LEU A 498 5.19 -9.96 8.45
N ALA A 499 5.09 -10.94 7.56
CA ALA A 499 3.94 -11.82 7.46
C ALA A 499 3.80 -12.79 8.65
N GLN A 500 4.88 -13.16 9.32
CA GLN A 500 4.81 -14.00 10.52
C GLN A 500 3.98 -13.36 11.65
N THR A 501 3.97 -12.01 11.73
CA THR A 501 3.18 -11.27 12.73
C THR A 501 1.67 -11.35 12.50
N TRP A 502 1.26 -11.84 11.32
CA TRP A 502 -0.13 -11.95 10.89
C TRP A 502 -0.65 -13.39 10.85
N ILE A 503 0.18 -14.39 11.18
CA ILE A 503 -0.23 -15.79 11.17
C ILE A 503 -1.24 -16.03 12.31
N PRO A 504 -2.44 -16.56 12.03
CA PRO A 504 -3.41 -16.90 13.07
C PRO A 504 -2.85 -17.96 14.05
N GLU A 505 -3.23 -17.87 15.32
CA GLU A 505 -2.81 -18.82 16.35
C GLU A 505 -3.21 -20.26 16.01
N GLU A 506 -4.37 -20.45 15.38
CA GLU A 506 -4.84 -21.76 14.92
C GLU A 506 -3.93 -22.32 13.82
N THR A 507 -3.38 -21.46 12.96
CA THR A 507 -2.43 -21.89 11.93
C THR A 507 -1.09 -22.26 12.55
N LEU A 508 -0.64 -21.53 13.58
CA LEU A 508 0.59 -21.86 14.33
C LEU A 508 0.48 -23.19 15.07
N LYS A 509 -0.71 -23.56 15.58
CA LYS A 509 -0.96 -24.86 16.21
C LYS A 509 -0.79 -26.06 15.28
N LEU A 510 -0.85 -25.85 13.96
CA LEU A 510 -0.64 -26.88 12.94
C LEU A 510 0.83 -27.07 12.58
N VAL A 511 1.72 -26.20 13.03
CA VAL A 511 3.14 -26.24 12.72
C VAL A 511 3.84 -27.26 13.61
N SER A 512 4.61 -28.15 13.01
CA SER A 512 5.50 -29.07 13.73
C SER A 512 6.94 -28.87 13.32
N LEU A 513 7.82 -28.67 14.31
CA LEU A 513 9.26 -28.47 14.07
C LEU A 513 9.93 -29.67 13.39
N GLY A 514 9.44 -30.89 13.64
CA GLY A 514 9.97 -32.11 13.02
C GLY A 514 9.48 -32.35 11.59
N TYR A 515 8.49 -31.58 11.11
CA TYR A 515 7.84 -31.77 9.81
C TYR A 515 7.76 -30.44 9.05
N PRO A 516 8.86 -30.00 8.41
CA PRO A 516 8.95 -28.68 7.75
C PRO A 516 7.91 -28.42 6.65
N GLU A 517 7.32 -29.47 6.07
CA GLU A 517 6.21 -29.37 5.14
C GLU A 517 4.93 -28.81 5.78
N THR A 518 4.85 -28.77 7.11
CA THR A 518 3.77 -28.15 7.88
C THR A 518 4.02 -26.67 8.16
N TRP A 519 5.13 -26.10 7.69
CA TRP A 519 5.45 -24.70 8.00
C TRP A 519 4.69 -23.74 7.08
N PRO A 520 4.42 -22.49 7.52
CA PRO A 520 3.68 -21.49 6.74
C PRO A 520 4.30 -21.16 5.37
N PHE A 521 5.62 -21.14 5.28
CA PHE A 521 6.34 -20.79 4.06
C PHE A 521 7.18 -21.94 3.52
N GLN A 522 7.30 -21.99 2.20
CA GLN A 522 8.34 -22.75 1.52
C GLN A 522 9.07 -21.85 0.54
N ASN A 523 10.36 -21.61 0.76
CA ASN A 523 11.16 -20.78 -0.12
C ASN A 523 12.17 -21.62 -0.89
N PHE A 524 12.15 -21.51 -2.21
CA PHE A 524 13.10 -22.20 -3.07
C PHE A 524 14.22 -21.25 -3.49
N LEU A 525 15.46 -21.73 -3.42
CA LEU A 525 16.64 -21.01 -3.90
C LEU A 525 17.33 -21.79 -5.00
N GLN A 526 17.57 -21.10 -6.10
CA GLN A 526 18.40 -21.56 -7.20
C GLN A 526 19.88 -21.38 -6.90
N TRP A 527 20.72 -22.12 -7.60
CA TRP A 527 22.16 -21.92 -7.64
C TRP A 527 22.51 -20.65 -8.46
N PRO A 528 23.54 -19.88 -8.08
CA PRO A 528 24.46 -20.10 -6.96
C PRO A 528 23.95 -19.54 -5.62
N ASP A 529 22.79 -18.89 -5.58
CA ASP A 529 22.29 -18.22 -4.36
C ASP A 529 22.13 -19.19 -3.18
N CYS A 530 21.77 -20.45 -3.45
CA CYS A 530 21.66 -21.48 -2.41
C CYS A 530 23.01 -21.88 -1.78
N GLU A 531 24.16 -21.58 -2.39
CA GLU A 531 25.50 -21.85 -1.80
C GLU A 531 25.88 -20.85 -0.70
N GLN A 532 25.21 -19.70 -0.66
CA GLN A 532 25.45 -18.66 0.34
C GLN A 532 24.67 -18.92 1.64
N LEU A 533 23.83 -19.95 1.67
CA LEU A 533 23.08 -20.33 2.87
C LEU A 533 24.02 -20.87 3.94
N THR A 534 23.73 -20.50 5.19
CA THR A 534 24.46 -20.93 6.38
C THR A 534 23.49 -21.58 7.36
N PRO A 535 23.96 -22.38 8.33
CA PRO A 535 23.11 -22.94 9.38
C PRO A 535 22.32 -21.87 10.15
N GLU A 536 22.86 -20.65 10.28
CA GLU A 536 22.18 -19.50 10.91
C GLU A 536 20.88 -19.14 10.16
N HIS A 537 20.90 -19.07 8.83
CA HIS A 537 19.72 -18.78 8.03
C HIS A 537 18.61 -19.82 8.26
N HIS A 538 18.98 -21.10 8.40
CA HIS A 538 18.03 -22.17 8.71
C HIS A 538 17.48 -22.07 10.13
N ALA A 539 18.32 -21.70 11.11
CA ALA A 539 17.92 -21.55 12.50
C ALA A 539 16.92 -20.40 12.70
N GLN A 540 17.17 -19.25 12.08
CA GLN A 540 16.31 -18.06 12.18
C GLN A 540 14.90 -18.28 11.62
N LEU A 541 14.74 -19.19 10.66
CA LEU A 541 13.48 -19.47 9.97
C LEU A 541 12.82 -20.80 10.40
N ALA A 542 13.38 -21.49 11.39
CA ALA A 542 12.86 -22.75 11.89
C ALA A 542 11.41 -22.61 12.41
N GLY A 543 10.51 -23.49 11.98
CA GLY A 543 9.07 -23.41 12.29
C GLY A 543 8.28 -22.44 11.41
N ILE A 544 8.95 -21.59 10.62
CA ILE A 544 8.31 -20.54 9.84
C ILE A 544 8.46 -20.77 8.33
N CYS A 545 9.69 -20.99 7.85
CA CYS A 545 9.98 -21.14 6.42
C CYS A 545 10.90 -22.32 6.14
N GLN A 546 10.41 -23.28 5.35
CA GLN A 546 11.24 -24.36 4.84
C GLN A 546 12.06 -23.83 3.66
N ILE A 547 13.39 -23.77 3.83
CA ILE A 547 14.33 -23.40 2.77
C ILE A 547 14.67 -24.64 1.93
N ARG A 548 14.51 -24.56 0.60
CA ARG A 548 14.81 -25.64 -0.35
C ARG A 548 15.83 -25.18 -1.38
N SER A 549 17.03 -25.77 -1.32
CA SER A 549 18.10 -25.52 -2.30
C SER A 549 17.88 -26.35 -3.56
N VAL A 550 18.05 -25.72 -4.73
CA VAL A 550 17.85 -26.34 -6.04
C VAL A 550 19.16 -26.25 -6.84
N PRO A 551 20.16 -27.09 -6.56
CA PRO A 551 21.38 -27.12 -7.38
C PRO A 551 21.07 -27.62 -8.81
N PRO A 552 21.85 -27.19 -9.82
CA PRO A 552 21.78 -27.74 -11.16
C PRO A 552 22.17 -29.22 -11.14
N ARG A 553 21.63 -30.02 -12.08
CA ARG A 553 21.82 -31.48 -12.08
C ARG A 553 23.25 -31.88 -12.41
N GLU A 554 23.97 -31.02 -13.11
CA GLU A 554 25.34 -31.23 -13.56
C GLU A 554 26.37 -31.03 -12.45
N LEU A 555 26.01 -30.37 -11.33
CA LEU A 555 26.91 -30.22 -10.19
C LEU A 555 26.79 -31.43 -9.25
N THR A 556 27.90 -32.14 -9.09
CA THR A 556 28.07 -33.19 -8.07
C THR A 556 28.89 -32.68 -6.90
N ALA A 557 28.93 -33.41 -5.78
CA ALA A 557 29.75 -33.06 -4.62
C ALA A 557 31.27 -32.94 -4.93
N GLU A 558 31.71 -33.52 -6.05
CA GLU A 558 33.11 -33.52 -6.51
C GLU A 558 33.41 -32.35 -7.46
N THR A 559 32.39 -31.59 -7.87
CA THR A 559 32.59 -30.51 -8.85
C THR A 559 33.24 -29.30 -8.19
N ASP A 560 34.43 -28.92 -8.66
CA ASP A 560 35.13 -27.73 -8.19
C ASP A 560 34.53 -26.46 -8.82
N VAL A 561 33.57 -25.85 -8.12
CA VAL A 561 32.83 -24.66 -8.54
C VAL A 561 33.75 -23.44 -8.75
N SER A 562 34.95 -23.42 -8.16
CA SER A 562 35.92 -22.34 -8.33
C SER A 562 36.58 -22.33 -9.72
N LYS A 563 36.60 -23.48 -10.39
CA LYS A 563 37.19 -23.66 -11.73
C LYS A 563 36.21 -23.42 -12.88
N LEU A 564 34.93 -23.18 -12.57
CA LEU A 564 33.92 -22.92 -13.60
C LEU A 564 34.06 -21.51 -14.16
N ASP A 565 34.14 -21.40 -15.47
CA ASP A 565 34.11 -20.12 -16.17
C ASP A 565 32.75 -19.41 -16.00
N ALA A 566 32.73 -18.10 -16.29
CA ALA A 566 31.54 -17.28 -16.12
C ALA A 566 30.34 -17.74 -16.98
N ALA A 567 30.57 -18.21 -18.21
CA ALA A 567 29.51 -18.64 -19.12
C ALA A 567 28.85 -19.94 -18.64
N THR A 568 29.65 -20.89 -18.17
CA THR A 568 29.22 -22.14 -17.56
C THR A 568 28.43 -21.88 -16.30
N ARG A 569 28.89 -20.98 -15.44
CA ARG A 569 28.15 -20.54 -14.24
C ARG A 569 26.79 -19.95 -14.62
N LEU A 570 26.73 -19.02 -15.57
CA LEU A 570 25.46 -18.43 -16.03
C LEU A 570 24.48 -19.47 -16.57
N ARG A 571 24.98 -20.42 -17.38
CA ARG A 571 24.17 -21.54 -17.91
C ARG A 571 23.60 -22.40 -16.78
N LEU A 572 24.45 -22.86 -15.85
CA LEU A 572 24.03 -23.70 -14.73
C LEU A 572 23.03 -22.98 -13.82
N GLY A 573 23.21 -21.68 -13.58
CA GLY A 573 22.24 -20.85 -12.86
C GLY A 573 20.90 -20.76 -13.56
N ALA A 574 20.88 -20.62 -14.89
CA ALA A 574 19.65 -20.61 -15.68
C ALA A 574 18.93 -21.97 -15.67
N ASP A 575 19.67 -23.08 -15.73
CA ASP A 575 19.12 -24.44 -15.63
C ASP A 575 18.56 -24.74 -14.23
N SER A 576 19.26 -24.30 -13.19
CA SER A 576 18.78 -24.35 -11.80
C SER A 576 17.51 -23.51 -11.61
N THR A 577 17.44 -22.31 -12.20
CA THR A 577 16.25 -21.45 -12.18
C THR A 577 15.05 -22.17 -12.81
N ARG A 578 15.26 -22.85 -13.94
CA ARG A 578 14.22 -23.66 -14.60
C ARG A 578 13.78 -24.84 -13.73
N LEU A 579 14.72 -25.54 -13.08
CA LEU A 579 14.40 -26.64 -12.17
C LEU A 579 13.57 -26.15 -10.97
N LEU A 580 13.91 -25.00 -10.41
CA LEU A 580 13.16 -24.36 -9.33
C LEU A 580 11.72 -24.06 -9.75
N ARG A 581 11.51 -23.47 -10.93
CA ARG A 581 10.17 -23.17 -11.47
C ARG A 581 9.34 -24.44 -11.68
N LYS A 582 9.99 -25.53 -12.11
CA LYS A 582 9.35 -26.83 -12.23
C LYS A 582 8.93 -27.38 -10.86
N GLN A 583 9.83 -27.42 -9.89
CA GLN A 583 9.55 -27.96 -8.55
C GLN A 583 8.47 -27.16 -7.80
N THR A 584 8.52 -25.82 -7.87
CA THR A 584 7.48 -24.97 -7.26
C THR A 584 6.11 -25.20 -7.90
N THR A 585 6.07 -25.45 -9.22
CA THR A 585 4.82 -25.77 -9.93
C THR A 585 4.27 -27.14 -9.52
N GLU A 586 5.13 -28.15 -9.37
CA GLU A 586 4.72 -29.50 -8.93
C GLU A 586 4.19 -29.50 -7.49
N LEU A 587 4.74 -28.64 -6.62
CA LEU A 587 4.34 -28.55 -5.23
C LEU A 587 3.08 -27.70 -5.01
N ALA A 588 2.88 -26.65 -5.79
CA ALA A 588 1.78 -25.72 -5.58
C ALA A 588 0.43 -26.31 -6.03
N HIS A 589 -0.64 -25.91 -5.36
CA HIS A 589 -2.02 -26.16 -5.80
C HIS A 589 -2.51 -25.03 -6.71
N MET A 590 -1.93 -23.83 -6.59
CA MET A 590 -2.31 -22.65 -7.35
C MET A 590 -1.10 -21.72 -7.52
N ARG A 591 -1.06 -20.97 -8.63
CA ARG A 591 -0.04 -19.95 -8.86
C ARG A 591 -0.67 -18.58 -9.13
N VAL A 592 -0.07 -17.54 -8.56
CA VAL A 592 -0.41 -16.13 -8.83
C VAL A 592 0.81 -15.42 -9.40
N ILE A 593 0.65 -14.80 -10.56
CA ILE A 593 1.71 -14.10 -11.28
C ILE A 593 1.36 -12.61 -11.40
N PHE A 594 2.30 -11.73 -11.09
CA PHE A 594 2.19 -10.28 -11.24
C PHE A 594 3.56 -9.66 -11.57
N GLY A 595 3.60 -8.59 -12.34
CA GLY A 595 4.86 -8.02 -12.82
C GLY A 595 5.65 -9.00 -13.70
N GLY A 596 6.93 -9.17 -13.42
CA GLY A 596 7.84 -10.09 -14.09
C GLY A 596 8.77 -9.38 -15.06
N LEU A 597 10.06 -9.72 -14.98
CA LEU A 597 11.09 -9.18 -15.88
C LEU A 597 10.91 -9.68 -17.32
N LEU A 598 11.07 -8.77 -18.29
CA LEU A 598 11.06 -9.05 -19.72
C LEU A 598 12.47 -9.31 -20.26
N LYS A 599 13.45 -8.45 -19.94
CA LYS A 599 14.79 -8.47 -20.56
C LYS A 599 15.91 -9.00 -19.67
N SER A 600 15.84 -8.79 -18.37
CA SER A 600 16.94 -9.05 -17.42
C SER A 600 16.75 -10.34 -16.59
N THR A 601 16.10 -11.37 -17.16
CA THR A 601 15.75 -12.57 -16.37
C THR A 601 16.93 -13.50 -16.14
N ARG A 602 16.93 -14.27 -15.04
CA ARG A 602 17.99 -15.25 -14.73
C ARG A 602 17.87 -16.58 -15.49
N GLY A 603 16.71 -16.85 -16.08
CA GLY A 603 16.43 -18.09 -16.80
C GLY A 603 16.57 -17.93 -18.32
N TRP A 604 16.09 -18.93 -19.06
CA TRP A 604 16.16 -18.98 -20.52
C TRP A 604 15.05 -18.21 -21.25
N MET A 605 14.08 -17.67 -20.51
CA MET A 605 12.96 -16.86 -21.02
C MET A 605 12.40 -15.98 -19.89
N PRO A 606 11.43 -15.08 -20.17
CA PRO A 606 10.72 -14.36 -19.13
C PRO A 606 10.15 -15.31 -18.07
N GLY A 607 10.43 -15.04 -16.79
CA GLY A 607 10.13 -16.00 -15.72
C GLY A 607 8.64 -16.26 -15.55
N ALA A 608 7.84 -15.19 -15.58
CA ALA A 608 6.39 -15.27 -15.57
C ALA A 608 5.83 -16.08 -16.75
N LEU A 609 6.44 -15.98 -17.94
CA LEU A 609 6.03 -16.77 -19.10
C LEU A 609 6.31 -18.26 -18.90
N GLU A 610 7.49 -18.60 -18.38
CA GLU A 610 7.84 -19.99 -18.08
C GLU A 610 6.92 -20.59 -17.03
N GLU A 611 6.69 -19.88 -15.92
CA GLU A 611 5.83 -20.34 -14.83
C GLU A 611 4.37 -20.47 -15.28
N ALA A 612 3.85 -19.51 -16.06
CA ALA A 612 2.52 -19.63 -16.66
C ALA A 612 2.43 -20.87 -17.56
N GLY A 613 3.44 -21.09 -18.42
CA GLY A 613 3.50 -22.26 -19.29
C GLY A 613 3.52 -23.59 -18.54
N LEU A 614 4.33 -23.67 -17.48
CA LEU A 614 4.42 -24.85 -16.61
C LEU A 614 3.10 -25.10 -15.87
N SER A 615 2.50 -24.06 -15.28
CA SER A 615 1.20 -24.18 -14.60
C SER A 615 0.09 -24.62 -15.55
N ILE A 616 0.00 -24.05 -16.76
CA ILE A 616 -0.97 -24.47 -17.78
C ILE A 616 -0.74 -25.93 -18.19
N ALA A 617 0.52 -26.33 -18.41
CA ALA A 617 0.85 -27.70 -18.78
C ALA A 617 0.50 -28.71 -17.66
N ALA A 618 0.66 -28.31 -16.40
CA ALA A 618 0.27 -29.09 -15.22
C ALA A 618 -1.24 -29.03 -14.91
N LYS A 619 -2.03 -28.29 -15.70
CA LYS A 619 -3.46 -27.99 -15.43
C LYS A 619 -3.71 -27.37 -14.04
N GLN A 620 -2.70 -26.66 -13.51
CA GLN A 620 -2.75 -25.99 -12.23
C GLN A 620 -3.54 -24.67 -12.34
N PRO A 621 -4.43 -24.36 -11.36
CA PRO A 621 -5.06 -23.05 -11.22
C PRO A 621 -4.04 -21.90 -11.31
N LEU A 622 -4.24 -20.99 -12.27
CA LEU A 622 -3.33 -19.91 -12.59
C LEU A 622 -4.05 -18.56 -12.60
N ILE A 623 -3.60 -17.62 -11.77
CA ILE A 623 -4.01 -16.22 -11.80
C ILE A 623 -2.88 -15.37 -12.35
N ILE A 624 -3.23 -14.50 -13.29
CA ILE A 624 -2.32 -13.49 -13.85
C ILE A 624 -2.92 -12.12 -13.57
N LEU A 625 -2.20 -11.29 -12.83
CA LEU A 625 -2.60 -9.94 -12.45
C LEU A 625 -1.99 -8.93 -13.41
N GLY A 626 -2.58 -8.84 -14.61
CA GLY A 626 -2.03 -8.11 -15.75
C GLY A 626 -1.92 -6.59 -15.54
N GLY A 627 -2.72 -6.00 -14.65
CA GLY A 627 -2.68 -4.56 -14.37
C GLY A 627 -1.43 -4.10 -13.61
N PHE A 628 -0.58 -5.02 -13.13
CA PHE A 628 0.65 -4.73 -12.40
C PHE A 628 1.92 -4.73 -13.27
N GLY A 629 1.77 -4.61 -14.61
CA GLY A 629 2.88 -4.39 -15.53
C GLY A 629 3.75 -5.63 -15.80
N GLY A 630 4.89 -5.40 -16.46
CA GLY A 630 5.90 -6.43 -16.78
C GLY A 630 5.40 -7.55 -17.69
N ALA A 631 6.04 -8.71 -17.61
CA ALA A 631 5.68 -9.91 -18.35
C ALA A 631 4.22 -10.36 -18.14
N ALA A 632 3.66 -10.17 -16.94
CA ALA A 632 2.27 -10.45 -16.64
C ALA A 632 1.31 -9.59 -17.48
N ALA A 633 1.63 -8.31 -17.70
CA ALA A 633 0.83 -7.43 -18.54
C ALA A 633 0.85 -7.85 -20.02
N ASP A 634 1.99 -8.28 -20.54
CA ASP A 634 2.10 -8.79 -21.92
C ASP A 634 1.34 -10.10 -22.10
N ILE A 635 1.46 -11.02 -21.12
CA ILE A 635 0.69 -12.27 -21.14
C ILE A 635 -0.81 -11.94 -21.06
N ALA A 636 -1.23 -11.04 -20.18
CA ALA A 636 -2.62 -10.64 -20.04
C ALA A 636 -3.16 -10.01 -21.32
N THR A 637 -2.40 -9.10 -21.95
CA THR A 637 -2.75 -8.48 -23.24
C THR A 637 -2.96 -9.54 -24.32
N PHE A 638 -2.09 -10.55 -24.37
CA PHE A 638 -2.24 -11.68 -25.30
C PHE A 638 -3.50 -12.52 -25.02
N LEU A 639 -3.83 -12.76 -23.75
CA LEU A 639 -4.98 -13.58 -23.33
C LEU A 639 -6.32 -12.86 -23.46
N LEU A 640 -6.36 -11.54 -23.30
CA LEU A 640 -7.59 -10.74 -23.30
C LEU A 640 -8.33 -10.70 -24.64
N SER A 641 -7.64 -10.89 -25.77
CA SER A 641 -8.25 -10.87 -27.10
C SER A 641 -7.94 -12.15 -27.88
N ALA A 642 -8.98 -12.79 -28.41
CA ALA A 642 -8.89 -14.02 -29.19
C ALA A 642 -7.91 -13.91 -30.39
N ASN A 643 -7.83 -12.70 -30.97
CA ASN A 643 -7.04 -12.40 -32.15
C ASN A 643 -5.80 -11.53 -31.84
N ALA A 644 -5.41 -11.38 -30.58
CA ALA A 644 -4.21 -10.63 -30.23
C ALA A 644 -2.97 -11.22 -30.91
N ARG A 645 -2.09 -10.35 -31.43
CA ARG A 645 -0.74 -10.76 -31.84
C ARG A 645 0.08 -11.06 -30.59
N LEU A 646 0.99 -12.03 -30.69
CA LEU A 646 1.91 -12.34 -29.60
C LEU A 646 2.86 -11.14 -29.41
N PRO A 647 2.92 -10.51 -28.22
CA PRO A 647 3.85 -9.42 -27.95
C PRO A 647 5.29 -9.82 -28.27
N GLU A 648 6.05 -8.93 -28.88
CA GLU A 648 7.45 -9.17 -29.28
C GLU A 648 8.33 -9.55 -28.08
N SER A 649 8.07 -8.93 -26.94
CA SER A 649 8.69 -9.20 -25.64
C SER A 649 8.52 -10.64 -25.14
N LEU A 650 7.51 -11.38 -25.60
CA LEU A 650 7.27 -12.79 -25.27
C LEU A 650 7.78 -13.74 -26.36
N GLN A 651 8.37 -13.24 -27.44
CA GLN A 651 8.90 -14.07 -28.52
C GLN A 651 10.30 -14.57 -28.19
N PHE A 652 10.68 -15.68 -28.83
CA PHE A 652 12.00 -16.25 -28.64
C PHE A 652 13.05 -15.34 -29.29
N ALA A 653 13.98 -14.81 -28.49
CA ALA A 653 15.06 -13.93 -28.95
C ALA A 653 16.43 -14.57 -28.64
N PRO A 654 17.03 -15.33 -29.58
CA PRO A 654 18.29 -16.05 -29.34
C PRO A 654 19.47 -15.11 -29.07
N ASP A 655 19.49 -13.90 -29.64
CA ASP A 655 20.57 -12.93 -29.49
C ASP A 655 20.82 -12.52 -28.03
N TRP A 656 19.78 -12.51 -27.19
CA TRP A 656 19.95 -12.23 -25.77
C TRP A 656 20.58 -13.41 -25.01
N ILE A 657 20.23 -14.63 -25.39
CA ILE A 657 20.79 -15.86 -24.81
C ILE A 657 22.27 -15.98 -25.19
N LEU A 658 22.59 -15.77 -26.47
CA LEU A 658 23.96 -15.83 -26.98
C LEU A 658 24.83 -14.70 -26.44
N ARG A 659 24.28 -13.51 -26.15
CA ARG A 659 25.01 -12.45 -25.42
C ARG A 659 25.38 -12.85 -23.99
N LYS A 660 24.54 -13.65 -23.32
CA LYS A 660 24.81 -14.14 -21.95
C LYS A 660 25.75 -15.33 -21.92
N CYS A 661 25.60 -16.22 -22.88
CA CYS A 661 26.37 -17.46 -23.02
C CYS A 661 26.88 -17.57 -24.46
N PRO A 662 27.98 -16.88 -24.83
CA PRO A 662 28.49 -16.87 -26.21
C PRO A 662 28.87 -18.25 -26.72
N ASP A 663 29.38 -19.11 -25.84
CA ASP A 663 29.85 -20.46 -26.16
C ASP A 663 28.74 -21.54 -26.08
N LEU A 664 27.46 -21.13 -26.07
CA LEU A 664 26.35 -22.05 -26.02
C LEU A 664 26.22 -22.83 -27.33
N SER A 665 26.30 -24.17 -27.25
CA SER A 665 26.21 -25.01 -28.46
C SER A 665 24.87 -24.90 -29.17
N ASP A 666 24.88 -25.03 -30.51
CA ASP A 666 23.67 -24.97 -31.35
C ASP A 666 22.59 -25.96 -30.90
N SER A 667 22.99 -27.18 -30.51
CA SER A 667 22.07 -28.20 -29.98
C SER A 667 21.35 -27.72 -28.70
N ARG A 668 22.03 -26.98 -27.82
CA ARG A 668 21.41 -26.41 -26.63
C ARG A 668 20.52 -25.22 -26.96
N LEU A 669 20.93 -24.35 -27.87
CA LEU A 669 20.08 -23.26 -28.34
C LEU A 669 18.78 -23.80 -28.95
N GLN A 670 18.85 -24.86 -29.76
CA GLN A 670 17.68 -25.55 -30.31
C GLN A 670 16.79 -26.15 -29.22
N THR A 671 17.38 -26.75 -28.19
CA THR A 671 16.64 -27.30 -27.04
C THR A 671 15.86 -26.20 -26.31
N ILE A 672 16.49 -25.05 -26.07
CA ILE A 672 15.85 -23.90 -25.42
C ILE A 672 14.75 -23.33 -26.32
N ALA A 673 14.99 -23.18 -27.62
CA ALA A 673 14.01 -22.71 -28.59
C ALA A 673 12.77 -23.63 -28.63
N ALA A 674 12.98 -24.95 -28.66
CA ALA A 674 11.90 -25.94 -28.64
C ALA A 674 11.07 -25.86 -27.34
N PHE A 675 11.74 -25.66 -26.20
CA PHE A 675 11.07 -25.45 -24.91
C PHE A 675 10.23 -24.17 -24.92
N HIS A 676 10.79 -23.05 -25.39
CA HIS A 676 10.06 -21.79 -25.52
C HIS A 676 8.84 -21.90 -26.44
N GLN A 677 8.99 -22.55 -27.60
CA GLN A 677 7.89 -22.81 -28.52
C GLN A 677 6.80 -23.70 -27.89
N LYS A 678 7.19 -24.68 -27.07
CA LYS A 678 6.23 -25.49 -26.30
C LYS A 678 5.44 -24.63 -25.30
N THR A 679 6.12 -23.76 -24.54
CA THR A 679 5.48 -22.80 -23.62
C THR A 679 4.47 -21.91 -24.35
N LEU A 680 4.83 -21.33 -25.49
CA LEU A 680 3.93 -20.51 -26.30
C LEU A 680 2.74 -21.29 -26.86
N ARG A 681 2.90 -22.58 -27.19
CA ARG A 681 1.79 -23.44 -27.59
C ARG A 681 0.79 -23.64 -26.45
N HIS A 682 1.27 -23.88 -25.23
CA HIS A 682 0.39 -23.98 -24.05
C HIS A 682 -0.40 -22.68 -23.85
N LEU A 683 0.26 -21.52 -23.93
CA LEU A 683 -0.41 -20.23 -23.79
C LEU A 683 -1.44 -19.96 -24.90
N LYS A 684 -1.13 -20.30 -26.16
CA LYS A 684 -2.08 -20.20 -27.29
C LYS A 684 -3.31 -21.08 -27.09
N ASN A 685 -3.13 -22.31 -26.59
CA ASN A 685 -4.23 -23.22 -26.31
C ASN A 685 -5.10 -22.70 -25.15
N TYR A 686 -4.46 -22.20 -24.08
CA TYR A 686 -5.14 -21.58 -22.96
C TYR A 686 -5.99 -20.38 -23.39
N ARG A 687 -5.45 -19.53 -24.28
CA ARG A 687 -6.23 -18.44 -24.89
C ARG A 687 -7.44 -18.93 -25.67
N LYS A 688 -7.28 -19.91 -26.56
CA LYS A 688 -8.40 -20.46 -27.35
C LYS A 688 -9.53 -20.93 -26.43
N MET A 689 -9.18 -21.60 -25.34
CA MET A 689 -10.11 -22.05 -24.31
C MET A 689 -10.81 -20.89 -23.58
N LEU A 690 -10.10 -19.82 -23.22
CA LEU A 690 -10.70 -18.63 -22.57
C LEU A 690 -11.76 -17.94 -23.46
N HIS A 691 -11.72 -18.13 -24.78
CA HIS A 691 -12.59 -17.49 -25.77
C HIS A 691 -13.59 -18.44 -26.44
N SER A 692 -13.64 -19.73 -26.09
CA SER A 692 -14.62 -20.69 -26.66
C SER A 692 -15.93 -20.71 -25.88
N ASP A 693 -17.08 -20.70 -26.58
CA ASP A 693 -18.43 -20.79 -26.00
C ASP A 693 -18.86 -22.22 -25.64
N THR A 694 -18.16 -23.24 -26.18
CA THR A 694 -18.42 -24.64 -25.86
C THR A 694 -17.93 -24.96 -24.46
N ALA A 695 -18.85 -24.91 -23.49
CA ALA A 695 -18.72 -25.42 -22.14
C ALA A 695 -17.40 -25.05 -21.44
N ALA A 696 -17.36 -23.82 -20.93
CA ALA A 696 -16.67 -23.54 -19.67
C ALA A 696 -17.30 -24.30 -18.47
N ASP A 697 -18.22 -25.25 -18.71
CA ASP A 697 -18.85 -26.17 -17.74
C ASP A 697 -17.99 -27.38 -17.38
N GLY A 698 -16.73 -27.39 -17.79
CA GLY A 698 -15.73 -28.34 -17.29
C GLY A 698 -14.51 -27.58 -16.80
N ILE A 699 -14.55 -27.04 -15.58
CA ILE A 699 -13.45 -27.08 -14.60
C ILE A 699 -12.05 -27.08 -15.25
N ILE A 700 -11.53 -25.95 -15.76
CA ILE A 700 -10.08 -25.85 -16.09
C ILE A 700 -9.49 -24.67 -15.32
N ASN A 701 -9.33 -24.77 -14.00
CA ASN A 701 -9.62 -25.90 -13.11
C ASN A 701 -10.01 -25.27 -11.78
N GLN A 702 -11.27 -25.37 -11.37
CA GLN A 702 -11.85 -24.79 -10.15
C GLN A 702 -12.17 -23.29 -10.18
N ILE A 703 -11.36 -22.42 -10.79
CA ILE A 703 -11.61 -20.96 -10.74
C ILE A 703 -12.57 -20.49 -11.86
N PRO A 704 -13.65 -19.72 -11.54
CA PRO A 704 -14.57 -19.15 -12.52
C PRO A 704 -13.90 -18.24 -13.57
N ARG A 705 -14.33 -18.37 -14.84
CA ARG A 705 -13.85 -17.54 -15.97
C ARG A 705 -13.96 -16.03 -15.71
N GLY A 706 -15.05 -15.60 -15.07
CA GLY A 706 -15.27 -14.19 -14.74
C GLY A 706 -14.15 -13.61 -13.86
N ILE A 707 -13.74 -14.35 -12.83
CA ILE A 707 -12.64 -13.97 -11.93
C ILE A 707 -11.32 -13.88 -12.72
N LEU A 708 -11.03 -14.86 -13.56
CA LEU A 708 -9.81 -14.86 -14.37
C LEU A 708 -9.73 -13.65 -15.29
N LEU A 709 -10.80 -13.34 -16.04
CA LEU A 709 -10.84 -12.19 -16.94
C LEU A 709 -10.72 -10.85 -16.20
N GLU A 710 -11.23 -10.77 -14.98
CA GLU A 710 -11.12 -9.60 -14.12
C GLU A 710 -9.69 -9.40 -13.61
N CYS A 711 -9.03 -10.46 -13.16
CA CYS A 711 -7.62 -10.46 -12.76
C CYS A 711 -6.69 -9.95 -13.87
N LEU A 712 -6.98 -10.24 -15.14
CA LEU A 712 -6.18 -9.74 -16.26
C LEU A 712 -6.21 -8.21 -16.40
N LYS A 713 -7.23 -7.54 -15.84
CA LYS A 713 -7.48 -6.10 -16.01
C LYS A 713 -7.32 -5.30 -14.72
N VAL A 714 -7.33 -5.97 -13.56
CA VAL A 714 -7.36 -5.29 -12.26
C VAL A 714 -6.06 -4.54 -12.00
N THR A 715 -6.19 -3.26 -11.68
CA THR A 715 -5.10 -2.39 -11.25
C THR A 715 -5.23 -1.97 -9.79
N ASN A 716 -6.43 -2.12 -9.21
CA ASN A 716 -6.71 -1.76 -7.82
C ASN A 716 -6.25 -2.87 -6.87
N MET A 717 -5.34 -2.56 -5.95
CA MET A 717 -4.76 -3.55 -5.01
C MET A 717 -5.81 -4.25 -4.13
N ARG A 718 -6.81 -3.51 -3.62
CA ARG A 718 -7.89 -4.07 -2.78
C ARG A 718 -8.67 -5.15 -3.52
N ARG A 719 -9.15 -4.77 -4.69
CA ARG A 719 -9.90 -5.66 -5.60
C ARG A 719 -9.06 -6.87 -6.01
N THR A 720 -7.75 -6.67 -6.19
CA THR A 720 -6.80 -7.74 -6.53
C THR A 720 -6.70 -8.80 -5.44
N VAL A 721 -6.46 -8.39 -4.19
CA VAL A 721 -6.37 -9.32 -3.06
C VAL A 721 -7.67 -10.11 -2.92
N ARG A 722 -8.81 -9.42 -3.04
CA ARG A 722 -10.13 -10.06 -3.03
C ARG A 722 -10.25 -11.15 -4.10
N LEU A 723 -9.98 -10.83 -5.37
CA LEU A 723 -10.11 -11.79 -6.47
C LEU A 723 -9.25 -13.04 -6.25
N VAL A 724 -8.05 -12.88 -5.69
CA VAL A 724 -7.18 -14.02 -5.33
C VAL A 724 -7.78 -14.84 -4.18
N THR A 725 -8.29 -14.20 -3.13
CA THR A 725 -8.94 -14.90 -2.02
C THR A 725 -10.27 -15.56 -2.42
N ASP A 726 -11.01 -14.99 -3.36
CA ASP A 726 -12.24 -15.59 -3.88
C ASP A 726 -11.91 -16.82 -4.74
N ALA A 727 -10.85 -16.74 -5.55
CA ALA A 727 -10.36 -17.88 -6.32
C ALA A 727 -9.87 -19.04 -5.44
N LEU A 728 -9.25 -18.75 -4.28
CA LEU A 728 -8.86 -19.77 -3.30
C LEU A 728 -10.03 -20.63 -2.83
N LYS A 729 -11.21 -20.02 -2.62
CA LYS A 729 -12.41 -20.71 -2.15
C LYS A 729 -12.94 -21.71 -3.17
N CYS A 730 -12.59 -21.53 -4.43
CA CYS A 730 -13.00 -22.42 -5.49
C CYS A 730 -12.17 -23.71 -5.52
N LEU A 731 -10.98 -23.73 -4.89
CA LEU A 731 -10.15 -24.93 -4.81
C LEU A 731 -10.88 -26.04 -4.01
N PRO A 732 -10.73 -27.33 -4.35
CA PRO A 732 -11.45 -28.42 -3.72
C PRO A 732 -10.89 -28.63 -2.32
N ALA A 733 -11.75 -29.10 -1.41
CA ALA A 733 -11.32 -29.47 -0.06
C ALA A 733 -10.32 -30.65 -0.04
N GLU A 734 -10.16 -31.38 -1.15
CA GLU A 734 -9.31 -32.55 -1.26
C GLU A 734 -8.42 -32.48 -2.52
N THR A 735 -7.17 -32.05 -2.33
CA THR A 735 -6.05 -32.51 -3.16
C THR A 735 -4.98 -33.10 -2.24
N THR A 736 -5.38 -34.13 -1.48
CA THR A 736 -4.47 -35.19 -1.06
C THR A 736 -4.18 -36.03 -2.28
N THR A 737 -3.21 -35.64 -3.10
CA THR A 737 -2.52 -36.62 -3.93
C THR A 737 -1.44 -37.29 -3.09
N ALA A 738 -1.68 -38.58 -2.89
CA ALA A 738 -0.86 -39.65 -2.30
C ALA A 738 0.65 -39.43 -2.18
#